data_AF-A0A5Q0H839-F1
#
_entry.id   AF-A0A5Q0H839-F1
#
_cell.length_a   1.000
_cell.length_b   1.000
_cell.length_c   1.000
_cell.angle_alpha   90.00
_cell.angle_beta   90.00
_cell.angle_gamma   90.00
#
_symmetry.space_group_name_H-M   'P 1'
#
loop_
_entity.id
_entity.type
_entity.pdbx_description
1 polymer ?
#
loop_
_entity_poly.entity_id
_entity_poly.type
_entity_poly.pdbx_seq_one_letter_code
_entity_poly.pdbx_strand_id
1 'polypeptide(L)'
;MSTSDDRRAREAAADDLVAGFESWAAAGDADPFVVEAALEWRVSRGGDPARWEAEDLRELLAEWFPRKVTMNRPEWPGVLSTLHRWVDFLAAAPVDRPGDPAALHAAIDRVAPVFLARMADERNYGPAKFWATRMIEHGVDPRDGGGVRRFVAAARAGEVDYDQDVLAEIMRRDAFDGVIDLADPDPGSGEGVERHLPPVVLPPDHDLAAMAGGSALVTRLRVLVTWVGAGRALTATKRLRVADARELAGLLGVDEPFLERARSSADLPEVSLLIEWARAVRVLRVVKGRLVPVKSAVGLLDRPLDLWRRAYAAFPGVGHVLCAPTSHYEAPSPLGEALPEVVPELMLGLYTAGGTPLPVELLVQDVRDLLSELFDFGVGGLPVDFRELMWRRDLDRVLAALETLGAVGGAVAAESWELDGIAELTGEEDPDPRLVGLTPLGLWGVRETLSAEGFDAPTVEELADRPLDQVCGALRHAAPELVESALTSWVGSREAARAAAELAECCAAGPSPSVRLLAWSGLSRTGEPGVEQARRLRATGGVPGAVATEWLVRHGELAPSAARKHEVVLALAENLAARHEHGLLVEELTGHPLDDQIGFVRALADADHPDRYDMLSAISEHHPNRDVTAAARAILADRAGGAAGAHPR
;
A
#
# COMPACT_ATOMS: atom_id res chain seq x y z
N MET A 1 -18.89 15.89 -7.53
CA MET A 1 -19.59 16.34 -6.30
C MET A 1 -21.07 15.90 -6.17
N SER A 2 -21.82 15.56 -7.22
CA SER A 2 -23.27 15.22 -7.09
C SER A 2 -23.58 13.75 -6.76
N THR A 3 -22.68 12.81 -7.08
CA THR A 3 -22.98 11.36 -7.05
C THR A 3 -22.83 10.71 -5.67
N SER A 4 -21.91 11.21 -4.83
CA SER A 4 -21.66 10.70 -3.48
C SER A 4 -22.76 11.11 -2.49
N ASP A 5 -23.24 12.35 -2.57
CA ASP A 5 -24.35 12.85 -1.73
C ASP A 5 -25.68 12.18 -2.10
N ASP A 6 -25.94 11.96 -3.39
CA ASP A 6 -27.12 11.25 -3.87
C ASP A 6 -27.15 9.78 -3.40
N ARG A 7 -25.98 9.11 -3.33
CA ARG A 7 -25.88 7.75 -2.82
C ARG A 7 -26.17 7.68 -1.32
N ARG A 8 -25.56 8.56 -0.51
CA ARG A 8 -25.81 8.62 0.94
C ARG A 8 -27.28 8.91 1.26
N ALA A 9 -27.92 9.76 0.46
CA ALA A 9 -29.35 10.03 0.61
C ALA A 9 -30.22 8.79 0.34
N ARG A 10 -29.87 7.97 -0.67
CA ARG A 10 -30.56 6.70 -0.96
C ARG A 10 -30.31 5.64 0.11
N GLU A 11 -29.10 5.57 0.66
CA GLU A 11 -28.77 4.68 1.79
C GLU A 11 -29.59 5.03 3.03
N ALA A 12 -29.65 6.31 3.40
CA ALA A 12 -30.46 6.76 4.54
C ALA A 12 -31.96 6.48 4.34
N ALA A 13 -32.46 6.65 3.11
CA ALA A 13 -33.85 6.33 2.77
C ALA A 13 -34.13 4.81 2.81
N ALA A 14 -33.14 3.97 2.44
CA ALA A 14 -33.25 2.52 2.56
C ALA A 14 -33.30 2.09 4.04
N ASP A 15 -32.46 2.67 4.91
CA ASP A 15 -32.47 2.39 6.34
C ASP A 15 -33.82 2.75 7.00
N ASP A 16 -34.39 3.91 6.65
CA ASP A 16 -35.71 4.34 7.13
C ASP A 16 -36.82 3.37 6.69
N LEU A 17 -36.70 2.85 5.47
CA LEU A 17 -37.64 1.89 4.90
C LEU A 17 -37.55 0.50 5.57
N VAL A 18 -36.34 0.03 5.89
CA VAL A 18 -36.14 -1.20 6.67
C VAL A 18 -36.77 -1.05 8.05
N ALA A 19 -36.45 0.02 8.77
CA ALA A 19 -37.03 0.30 10.09
C ALA A 19 -38.57 0.42 10.05
N GLY A 20 -39.09 1.03 8.98
CA GLY A 20 -40.53 1.11 8.71
C GLY A 20 -41.17 -0.26 8.48
N PHE A 21 -40.52 -1.12 7.69
CA PHE A 21 -40.98 -2.48 7.41
C PHE A 21 -40.97 -3.36 8.65
N GLU A 22 -39.90 -3.31 9.46
CA GLU A 22 -39.81 -4.06 10.71
C GLU A 22 -40.94 -3.67 11.69
N SER A 23 -41.22 -2.37 11.79
CA SER A 23 -42.32 -1.85 12.61
C SER A 23 -43.69 -2.27 12.07
N TRP A 24 -43.87 -2.25 10.74
CA TRP A 24 -45.12 -2.61 10.07
C TRP A 24 -45.42 -4.11 10.10
N ALA A 25 -44.40 -4.95 9.94
CA ALA A 25 -44.55 -6.40 9.79
C ALA A 25 -44.94 -7.13 11.08
N ALA A 26 -44.84 -6.47 12.25
CA ALA A 26 -45.24 -6.91 13.59
C ALA A 26 -45.22 -8.45 13.80
N ALA A 27 -44.05 -8.98 14.17
CA ALA A 27 -43.79 -10.39 14.54
C ALA A 27 -44.61 -11.45 13.75
N GLY A 28 -44.12 -11.79 12.54
CA GLY A 28 -44.57 -12.93 11.73
C GLY A 28 -43.49 -13.35 10.73
N ASP A 29 -43.78 -14.31 9.83
CA ASP A 29 -42.88 -15.00 8.86
C ASP A 29 -42.20 -14.12 7.77
N ALA A 30 -41.85 -12.87 8.09
CA ALA A 30 -41.01 -12.01 7.27
C ALA A 30 -39.60 -11.94 7.88
N ASP A 31 -38.58 -12.09 7.04
CA ASP A 31 -37.18 -11.99 7.45
C ASP A 31 -36.60 -10.62 7.06
N PRO A 32 -36.38 -9.68 8.01
CA PRO A 32 -35.85 -8.35 7.69
C PRO A 32 -34.58 -8.35 6.84
N PHE A 33 -33.74 -9.39 6.98
CA PHE A 33 -32.54 -9.59 6.18
C PHE A 33 -32.80 -9.61 4.66
N VAL A 34 -33.90 -10.23 4.23
CA VAL A 34 -34.24 -10.34 2.81
C VAL A 34 -34.55 -8.96 2.21
N VAL A 35 -35.18 -8.09 3.01
CA VAL A 35 -35.51 -6.71 2.61
C VAL A 35 -34.26 -5.85 2.58
N GLU A 36 -33.39 -5.98 3.58
CA GLU A 36 -32.10 -5.30 3.63
C GLU A 36 -31.24 -5.67 2.41
N ALA A 37 -31.09 -6.96 2.10
CA ALA A 37 -30.33 -7.43 0.94
C ALA A 37 -30.93 -6.94 -0.39
N ALA A 38 -32.26 -6.92 -0.52
CA ALA A 38 -32.93 -6.40 -1.70
C ALA A 38 -32.70 -4.89 -1.88
N LEU A 39 -32.78 -4.12 -0.80
CA LEU A 39 -32.53 -2.68 -0.80
C LEU A 39 -31.06 -2.34 -1.06
N GLU A 40 -30.13 -3.13 -0.52
CA GLU A 40 -28.70 -3.02 -0.79
C GLU A 40 -28.43 -3.16 -2.29
N TRP A 41 -28.96 -4.23 -2.91
CA TRP A 41 -28.88 -4.41 -4.37
C TRP A 41 -29.49 -3.23 -5.12
N ARG A 42 -30.67 -2.74 -4.68
CA ARG A 42 -31.38 -1.65 -5.35
C ARG A 42 -30.58 -0.34 -5.33
N VAL A 43 -30.05 0.01 -4.18
CA VAL A 43 -29.25 1.23 -3.97
C VAL A 43 -27.92 1.14 -4.72
N SER A 44 -27.28 -0.04 -4.75
CA SER A 44 -26.01 -0.25 -5.45
C SER A 44 -26.08 0.08 -6.95
N ARG A 45 -27.28 0.01 -7.55
CA ARG A 45 -27.53 0.33 -8.96
C ARG A 45 -28.06 1.74 -9.19
N GLY A 46 -27.98 2.59 -8.18
CA GLY A 46 -28.53 3.94 -8.21
C GLY A 46 -30.07 3.99 -8.24
N GLY A 47 -30.74 2.87 -7.96
CA GLY A 47 -32.19 2.77 -7.93
C GLY A 47 -32.80 3.49 -6.72
N ASP A 48 -34.02 3.98 -6.87
CA ASP A 48 -34.81 4.49 -5.75
C ASP A 48 -35.26 3.31 -4.85
N PRO A 49 -34.92 3.29 -3.56
CA PRO A 49 -35.21 2.18 -2.66
C PRO A 49 -36.72 1.92 -2.47
N ALA A 50 -37.57 2.94 -2.70
CA ALA A 50 -39.02 2.82 -2.62
C ALA A 50 -39.68 2.37 -3.93
N ARG A 51 -38.95 2.32 -5.06
CA ARG A 51 -39.51 2.04 -6.38
C ARG A 51 -38.99 0.72 -6.92
N TRP A 52 -39.91 -0.13 -7.35
CA TRP A 52 -39.61 -1.48 -7.85
C TRP A 52 -40.45 -1.80 -9.08
N GLU A 53 -39.81 -2.41 -10.07
CA GLU A 53 -40.45 -2.96 -11.26
C GLU A 53 -40.35 -4.50 -11.29
N ALA A 54 -41.15 -5.13 -12.15
CA ALA A 54 -41.13 -6.59 -12.29
C ALA A 54 -39.76 -7.10 -12.77
N GLU A 55 -39.05 -6.32 -13.58
CA GLU A 55 -37.72 -6.66 -14.07
C GLU A 55 -36.67 -6.62 -12.95
N ASP A 56 -36.82 -5.67 -12.02
CA ASP A 56 -35.93 -5.56 -10.86
C ASP A 56 -36.00 -6.82 -10.00
N LEU A 57 -37.21 -7.30 -9.72
CA LEU A 57 -37.43 -8.53 -8.95
C LEU A 57 -36.93 -9.76 -9.69
N ARG A 58 -37.05 -9.78 -11.02
CA ARG A 58 -36.50 -10.85 -11.86
C ARG A 58 -34.99 -10.92 -11.73
N GLU A 59 -34.31 -9.79 -11.87
CA GLU A 59 -32.85 -9.76 -11.83
C GLU A 59 -32.31 -10.01 -10.42
N LEU A 60 -32.93 -9.39 -9.40
CA LEU A 60 -32.62 -9.63 -8.00
C LEU A 60 -32.69 -11.13 -7.66
N LEU A 61 -33.80 -11.79 -7.98
CA LEU A 61 -34.04 -13.20 -7.62
C LEU A 61 -33.34 -14.19 -8.55
N ALA A 62 -33.22 -13.91 -9.85
CA ALA A 62 -32.63 -14.87 -10.78
C ALA A 62 -31.11 -14.73 -10.92
N GLU A 63 -30.52 -13.61 -10.53
CA GLU A 63 -29.12 -13.31 -10.82
C GLU A 63 -28.35 -12.93 -9.56
N TRP A 64 -28.82 -11.93 -8.80
CA TRP A 64 -28.07 -11.42 -7.65
C TRP A 64 -28.13 -12.34 -6.42
N PHE A 65 -29.32 -12.77 -5.98
CA PHE A 65 -29.47 -13.69 -4.84
C PHE A 65 -28.71 -15.01 -5.01
N PRO A 66 -28.85 -15.74 -6.14
CA PRO A 66 -28.08 -16.94 -6.43
C PRO A 66 -26.57 -16.72 -6.35
N ARG A 67 -26.08 -15.54 -6.77
CA ARG A 67 -24.66 -15.21 -6.80
C ARG A 67 -24.12 -14.72 -5.45
N LYS A 68 -24.89 -13.93 -4.69
CA LYS A 68 -24.36 -13.11 -3.58
C LYS A 68 -24.88 -13.48 -2.20
N VAL A 69 -26.12 -13.94 -2.07
CA VAL A 69 -26.75 -14.13 -0.75
C VAL A 69 -26.53 -15.55 -0.25
N THR A 70 -25.93 -15.68 0.94
CA THR A 70 -25.67 -16.96 1.61
C THR A 70 -26.72 -17.19 2.69
N MET A 71 -27.45 -18.31 2.59
CA MET A 71 -28.52 -18.69 3.52
C MET A 71 -28.76 -20.21 3.44
N ASN A 72 -29.30 -20.79 4.51
CA ASN A 72 -29.55 -22.22 4.56
C ASN A 72 -30.65 -22.61 3.56
N ARG A 73 -30.52 -23.78 2.93
CA ARG A 73 -31.48 -24.28 1.94
C ARG A 73 -32.96 -24.26 2.39
N PRO A 74 -33.32 -24.57 3.66
CA PRO A 74 -34.69 -24.47 4.15
C PRO A 74 -35.26 -23.04 4.20
N GLU A 75 -34.39 -22.01 4.20
CA GLU A 75 -34.76 -20.60 4.33
C GLU A 75 -35.11 -19.96 2.97
N TRP A 76 -34.71 -20.58 1.85
CA TRP A 76 -34.90 -20.00 0.51
C TRP A 76 -36.36 -19.67 0.17
N PRO A 77 -37.37 -20.52 0.50
CA PRO A 77 -38.77 -20.15 0.28
C PRO A 77 -39.21 -18.92 1.08
N GLY A 78 -38.58 -18.67 2.24
CA GLY A 78 -38.82 -17.51 3.10
C GLY A 78 -38.42 -16.18 2.44
N VAL A 79 -37.51 -16.21 1.47
CA VAL A 79 -37.15 -15.04 0.64
C VAL A 79 -38.37 -14.56 -0.13
N LEU A 80 -39.08 -15.48 -0.78
CA LEU A 80 -40.23 -15.15 -1.61
C LEU A 80 -41.37 -14.61 -0.74
N SER A 81 -41.70 -15.28 0.37
CA SER A 81 -42.76 -14.82 1.28
C SER A 81 -42.44 -13.44 1.86
N THR A 82 -41.16 -13.18 2.17
CA THR A 82 -40.74 -11.87 2.67
C THR A 82 -40.86 -10.79 1.61
N LEU A 83 -40.46 -11.05 0.36
CA LEU A 83 -40.62 -10.08 -0.73
C LEU A 83 -42.08 -9.79 -1.06
N HIS A 84 -43.00 -10.76 -0.94
CA HIS A 84 -44.44 -10.45 -1.02
C HIS A 84 -44.85 -9.46 0.07
N ARG A 85 -44.42 -9.69 1.32
CA ARG A 85 -44.75 -8.78 2.43
C ARG A 85 -44.10 -7.40 2.27
N TRP A 86 -42.91 -7.34 1.67
CA TRP A 86 -42.25 -6.09 1.33
C TRP A 86 -43.06 -5.29 0.29
N VAL A 87 -43.59 -5.95 -0.74
CA VAL A 87 -44.49 -5.32 -1.72
C VAL A 87 -45.76 -4.79 -1.04
N ASP A 88 -46.36 -5.55 -0.12
CA ASP A 88 -47.54 -5.11 0.65
C ASP A 88 -47.23 -3.87 1.51
N PHE A 89 -46.06 -3.83 2.15
CA PHE A 89 -45.60 -2.69 2.93
C PHE A 89 -45.46 -1.43 2.06
N LEU A 90 -44.79 -1.53 0.92
CA LEU A 90 -44.65 -0.41 -0.01
C LEU A 90 -46.01 0.07 -0.54
N ALA A 91 -46.96 -0.84 -0.79
CA ALA A 91 -48.31 -0.50 -1.25
C ALA A 91 -49.15 0.24 -0.20
N ALA A 92 -48.88 -0.02 1.09
CA ALA A 92 -49.55 0.59 2.24
C ALA A 92 -48.99 1.97 2.61
N ALA A 93 -47.77 2.32 2.17
CA ALA A 93 -47.13 3.60 2.46
C ALA A 93 -47.77 4.77 1.67
N PRO A 94 -47.86 5.99 2.24
CA PRO A 94 -48.42 7.18 1.58
C PRO A 94 -47.43 7.85 0.60
N VAL A 95 -46.66 7.06 -0.16
CA VAL A 95 -45.68 7.53 -1.15
C VAL A 95 -46.28 7.39 -2.56
N ASP A 96 -45.93 8.30 -3.46
CA ASP A 96 -46.39 8.33 -4.85
C ASP A 96 -46.10 6.98 -5.55
N ARG A 97 -47.15 6.26 -5.97
CA ARG A 97 -47.12 4.83 -6.32
C ARG A 97 -46.53 4.59 -7.72
N PRO A 98 -45.33 3.98 -7.86
CA PRO A 98 -44.67 3.84 -9.16
C PRO A 98 -44.65 2.40 -9.72
N GLY A 99 -45.35 1.44 -9.10
CA GLY A 99 -45.49 0.07 -9.62
C GLY A 99 -46.82 -0.55 -9.19
N ASP A 100 -47.41 -1.38 -10.05
CA ASP A 100 -48.64 -2.13 -9.72
C ASP A 100 -48.29 -3.28 -8.75
N PRO A 101 -48.74 -3.27 -7.48
CA PRO A 101 -48.41 -4.32 -6.51
C PRO A 101 -48.81 -5.71 -6.99
N ALA A 102 -49.92 -5.81 -7.73
CA ALA A 102 -50.35 -7.08 -8.32
C ALA A 102 -49.35 -7.60 -9.35
N ALA A 103 -48.75 -6.70 -10.15
CA ALA A 103 -47.71 -7.04 -11.12
C ALA A 103 -46.39 -7.46 -10.45
N LEU A 104 -46.02 -6.85 -9.32
CA LEU A 104 -44.83 -7.20 -8.55
C LEU A 104 -44.98 -8.57 -7.87
N HIS A 105 -46.13 -8.85 -7.23
CA HIS A 105 -46.41 -10.20 -6.70
C HIS A 105 -46.37 -11.26 -7.81
N ALA A 106 -47.00 -10.98 -8.97
CA ALA A 106 -46.95 -11.88 -10.11
C ALA A 106 -45.53 -12.06 -10.68
N ALA A 107 -44.63 -11.08 -10.52
CA ALA A 107 -43.23 -11.21 -10.89
C ALA A 107 -42.49 -12.16 -9.94
N ILE A 108 -42.69 -12.03 -8.62
CA ILE A 108 -42.11 -12.94 -7.61
C ILE A 108 -42.55 -14.39 -7.89
N ASP A 109 -43.85 -14.61 -8.09
CA ASP A 109 -44.41 -15.93 -8.36
C ASP A 109 -43.82 -16.56 -9.65
N ARG A 110 -43.67 -15.76 -10.71
CA ARG A 110 -43.12 -16.23 -11.99
C ARG A 110 -41.64 -16.62 -11.88
N VAL A 111 -40.87 -15.91 -11.07
CA VAL A 111 -39.41 -16.12 -10.95
C VAL A 111 -39.07 -17.18 -9.90
N ALA A 112 -39.97 -17.46 -8.96
CA ALA A 112 -39.77 -18.39 -7.85
C ALA A 112 -39.14 -19.76 -8.25
N PRO A 113 -39.62 -20.47 -9.31
CA PRO A 113 -39.01 -21.74 -9.71
C PRO A 113 -37.57 -21.57 -10.21
N VAL A 114 -37.29 -20.47 -10.93
CA VAL A 114 -35.96 -20.15 -11.46
C VAL A 114 -35.01 -19.77 -10.33
N PHE A 115 -35.47 -18.94 -9.39
CA PHE A 115 -34.71 -18.58 -8.18
C PHE A 115 -34.25 -19.81 -7.40
N LEU A 116 -35.17 -20.72 -7.08
CA LEU A 116 -34.85 -21.92 -6.32
C LEU A 116 -33.88 -22.85 -7.08
N ALA A 117 -34.06 -22.99 -8.39
CA ALA A 117 -33.15 -23.78 -9.23
C ALA A 117 -31.74 -23.18 -9.29
N ARG A 118 -31.62 -21.85 -9.39
CA ARG A 118 -30.34 -21.15 -9.47
C ARG A 118 -29.64 -21.06 -8.12
N MET A 119 -30.36 -20.93 -7.01
CA MET A 119 -29.81 -21.04 -5.65
C MET A 119 -29.24 -22.44 -5.38
N ALA A 120 -29.83 -23.48 -5.99
CA ALA A 120 -29.38 -24.86 -5.84
C ALA A 120 -28.13 -25.23 -6.65
N ASP A 121 -27.78 -24.43 -7.66
CA ASP A 121 -26.68 -24.71 -8.57
C ASP A 121 -25.46 -23.85 -8.22
N GLU A 122 -24.46 -24.48 -7.59
CA GLU A 122 -23.24 -23.84 -7.09
C GLU A 122 -22.48 -23.06 -8.17
N ARG A 123 -22.60 -23.43 -9.45
CA ARG A 123 -21.98 -22.71 -10.58
C ARG A 123 -22.54 -21.29 -10.73
N ASN A 124 -23.72 -21.02 -10.17
CA ASN A 124 -24.27 -19.67 -10.14
C ASN A 124 -23.64 -18.81 -9.04
N TYR A 125 -22.93 -19.39 -8.07
CA TYR A 125 -22.40 -18.68 -6.92
C TYR A 125 -21.29 -17.71 -7.31
N GLY A 126 -21.17 -16.62 -6.57
CA GLY A 126 -19.96 -15.84 -6.54
C GLY A 126 -18.89 -16.55 -5.70
N PRO A 127 -17.60 -16.22 -5.89
CA PRO A 127 -16.50 -16.87 -5.17
C PRO A 127 -16.65 -16.81 -3.64
N ALA A 128 -17.06 -15.65 -3.12
CA ALA A 128 -17.28 -15.44 -1.70
C ALA A 128 -18.39 -16.33 -1.14
N LYS A 129 -19.52 -16.47 -1.87
CA LYS A 129 -20.64 -17.34 -1.48
C LYS A 129 -20.24 -18.82 -1.52
N PHE A 130 -19.47 -19.24 -2.52
CA PHE A 130 -18.93 -20.60 -2.62
C PHE A 130 -18.12 -20.96 -1.38
N TRP A 131 -17.14 -20.12 -1.02
CA TRP A 131 -16.31 -20.38 0.16
C TRP A 131 -17.03 -20.23 1.49
N ALA A 132 -17.95 -19.26 1.63
CA ALA A 132 -18.78 -19.14 2.83
C ALA A 132 -19.66 -20.38 3.03
N THR A 133 -20.20 -20.93 1.94
CA THR A 133 -20.98 -22.17 1.97
C THR A 133 -20.10 -23.35 2.41
N ARG A 134 -18.88 -23.48 1.88
CA ARG A 134 -17.92 -24.53 2.29
C ARG A 134 -17.49 -24.38 3.75
N MET A 135 -17.25 -23.17 4.24
CA MET A 135 -16.96 -22.95 5.66
C MET A 135 -18.11 -23.44 6.54
N ILE A 136 -19.34 -23.08 6.22
CA ILE A 136 -20.55 -23.50 6.95
C ILE A 136 -20.71 -25.03 6.91
N GLU A 137 -20.53 -25.65 5.75
CA GLU A 137 -20.58 -27.11 5.57
C GLU A 137 -19.53 -27.85 6.41
N HIS A 138 -18.34 -27.24 6.57
CA HIS A 138 -17.27 -27.76 7.41
C HIS A 138 -17.38 -27.34 8.88
N GLY A 139 -18.50 -26.74 9.28
CA GLY A 139 -18.76 -26.33 10.67
C GLY A 139 -17.92 -25.14 11.16
N VAL A 140 -17.35 -24.38 10.22
CA VAL A 140 -16.59 -23.16 10.48
C VAL A 140 -17.54 -21.98 10.42
N ASP A 141 -17.69 -21.28 11.54
CA ASP A 141 -18.41 -20.00 11.57
C ASP A 141 -17.57 -18.95 10.82
N PRO A 142 -18.07 -18.35 9.71
CA PRO A 142 -17.33 -17.33 8.95
C PRO A 142 -16.96 -16.08 9.77
N ARG A 143 -17.52 -15.93 10.98
CA ARG A 143 -17.21 -14.83 11.91
C ARG A 143 -16.09 -15.17 12.90
N ASP A 144 -15.67 -16.44 12.97
CA ASP A 144 -14.49 -16.86 13.75
C ASP A 144 -13.24 -16.77 12.87
N GLY A 145 -12.56 -15.62 12.88
CA GLY A 145 -11.33 -15.42 12.10
C GLY A 145 -10.22 -16.45 12.41
N GLY A 146 -10.21 -17.06 13.61
CA GLY A 146 -9.28 -18.17 13.91
C GLY A 146 -9.69 -19.50 13.28
N GLY A 147 -10.99 -19.74 13.15
CA GLY A 147 -11.58 -20.85 12.39
C GLY A 147 -11.35 -20.69 10.89
N VAL A 148 -11.62 -19.49 10.35
CA VAL A 148 -11.42 -19.14 8.93
C VAL A 148 -9.97 -19.36 8.50
N ARG A 149 -8.99 -18.82 9.23
CA ARG A 149 -7.56 -19.01 8.90
C ARG A 149 -7.15 -20.48 8.84
N ARG A 150 -7.65 -21.31 9.77
CA ARG A 150 -7.35 -22.76 9.77
C ARG A 150 -8.01 -23.47 8.59
N PHE A 151 -9.24 -23.09 8.25
CA PHE A 151 -9.96 -23.62 7.11
C PHE A 151 -9.27 -23.27 5.79
N VAL A 152 -8.83 -22.01 5.62
CA VAL A 152 -8.10 -21.56 4.42
C VAL A 152 -6.76 -22.29 4.29
N ALA A 153 -6.01 -22.43 5.38
CA ALA A 153 -4.76 -23.20 5.38
C ALA A 153 -4.99 -24.67 5.00
N ALA A 154 -6.05 -25.29 5.52
CA ALA A 154 -6.45 -26.66 5.16
C ALA A 154 -6.86 -26.75 3.68
N ALA A 155 -7.60 -25.77 3.15
CA ALA A 155 -7.98 -25.74 1.73
C ALA A 155 -6.77 -25.66 0.81
N ARG A 156 -5.77 -24.83 1.13
CA ARG A 156 -4.49 -24.72 0.38
C ARG A 156 -3.66 -25.99 0.45
N ALA A 157 -3.68 -26.68 1.58
CA ALA A 157 -3.03 -27.97 1.74
C ALA A 157 -3.76 -29.12 1.01
N GLY A 158 -4.90 -28.83 0.35
CA GLY A 158 -5.74 -29.83 -0.33
C GLY A 158 -6.53 -30.71 0.64
N GLU A 159 -6.69 -30.28 1.90
CA GLU A 159 -7.35 -31.02 2.97
C GLU A 159 -8.87 -30.72 3.05
N VAL A 160 -9.36 -29.71 2.32
CA VAL A 160 -10.78 -29.39 2.19
C VAL A 160 -11.29 -29.93 0.86
N ASP A 161 -12.34 -30.73 0.92
CA ASP A 161 -12.99 -31.29 -0.27
C ASP A 161 -13.94 -30.26 -0.90
N TYR A 162 -13.70 -29.91 -2.16
CA TYR A 162 -14.58 -29.05 -2.94
C TYR A 162 -14.42 -29.34 -4.43
N ASP A 163 -15.47 -29.06 -5.21
CA ASP A 163 -15.46 -29.26 -6.65
C ASP A 163 -14.60 -28.18 -7.35
N GLN A 164 -13.40 -28.58 -7.78
CA GLN A 164 -12.43 -27.72 -8.43
C GLN A 164 -12.90 -27.25 -9.82
N ASP A 165 -13.67 -28.06 -10.54
CA ASP A 165 -14.20 -27.71 -11.87
C ASP A 165 -15.28 -26.63 -11.75
N VAL A 166 -16.16 -26.76 -10.74
CA VAL A 166 -17.15 -25.74 -10.39
C VAL A 166 -16.47 -24.44 -9.98
N LEU A 167 -15.44 -24.49 -9.13
CA LEU A 167 -14.68 -23.30 -8.75
C LEU A 167 -14.00 -22.66 -9.97
N ALA A 168 -13.35 -23.45 -10.83
CA ALA A 168 -12.71 -22.96 -12.05
C ALA A 168 -13.71 -22.35 -13.05
N GLU A 169 -14.94 -22.85 -13.12
CA GLU A 169 -16.04 -22.25 -13.89
C GLU A 169 -16.51 -20.92 -13.29
N ILE A 170 -16.66 -20.85 -11.97
CA ILE A 170 -16.99 -19.62 -11.24
C ILE A 170 -15.90 -18.56 -11.48
N MET A 171 -14.63 -18.93 -11.38
CA MET A 171 -13.46 -18.06 -11.62
C MET A 171 -13.41 -17.56 -13.07
N ARG A 172 -13.58 -18.44 -14.07
CA ARG A 172 -13.59 -18.06 -15.50
C ARG A 172 -14.73 -17.10 -15.83
N ARG A 173 -15.89 -17.27 -15.21
CA ARG A 173 -17.04 -16.39 -15.41
C ARG A 173 -16.79 -14.99 -14.82
N ASP A 174 -16.05 -14.90 -13.72
CA ASP A 174 -15.69 -13.62 -13.09
C ASP A 174 -14.57 -12.88 -13.82
N ALA A 175 -13.59 -13.60 -14.38
CA ALA A 175 -12.46 -13.03 -15.11
C ALA A 175 -12.86 -12.26 -16.40
N PHE A 176 -14.08 -12.43 -16.90
CA PHE A 176 -14.57 -11.74 -18.11
C PHE A 176 -15.26 -10.39 -17.84
N ASP A 177 -15.48 -10.01 -16.57
CA ASP A 177 -16.06 -8.71 -16.16
C ASP A 177 -15.01 -7.68 -15.72
N GLY A 178 -13.71 -8.02 -15.78
CA GLY A 178 -12.60 -7.11 -15.47
C GLY A 178 -11.35 -7.53 -16.24
N VAL A 179 -11.07 -6.86 -17.35
CA VAL A 179 -9.85 -7.09 -18.14
C VAL A 179 -8.67 -6.41 -17.44
N ILE A 180 -7.64 -7.19 -17.08
CA ILE A 180 -6.23 -7.05 -17.50
C ILE A 180 -5.47 -8.32 -17.05
N ASP A 181 -4.71 -8.85 -18.00
CA ASP A 181 -3.81 -10.01 -17.94
C ASP A 181 -2.40 -9.52 -17.59
N LEU A 182 -1.76 -10.09 -16.57
CA LEU A 182 -0.33 -9.88 -16.31
C LEU A 182 0.35 -11.22 -16.08
N ALA A 183 1.33 -11.45 -16.95
CA ALA A 183 2.17 -12.62 -17.02
C ALA A 183 3.03 -12.79 -15.76
N ASP A 184 3.18 -14.05 -15.37
CA ASP A 184 4.07 -14.60 -14.34
C ASP A 184 5.53 -14.10 -14.48
N PRO A 185 6.18 -13.61 -13.40
CA PRO A 185 7.63 -13.58 -13.32
C PRO A 185 8.19 -14.85 -12.67
N ASP A 186 9.15 -15.44 -13.38
CA ASP A 186 9.98 -16.60 -13.05
C ASP A 186 10.60 -16.54 -11.63
N PRO A 187 10.34 -17.52 -10.74
CA PRO A 187 10.99 -17.61 -9.43
C PRO A 187 12.39 -18.23 -9.58
N GLY A 188 13.35 -17.41 -10.01
CA GLY A 188 14.65 -17.90 -10.45
C GLY A 188 15.84 -16.98 -10.25
N SER A 189 16.01 -16.32 -9.10
CA SER A 189 17.34 -15.76 -8.70
C SER A 189 17.50 -15.60 -7.19
N GLY A 190 17.55 -16.73 -6.49
CA GLY A 190 18.02 -16.80 -5.11
C GLY A 190 19.55 -16.78 -5.05
N GLU A 191 20.18 -15.61 -5.15
CA GLU A 191 21.55 -15.39 -4.69
C GLU A 191 21.62 -14.04 -3.95
N GLY A 192 21.58 -14.09 -2.61
CA GLY A 192 22.03 -13.04 -1.69
C GLY A 192 21.67 -11.60 -2.04
N VAL A 193 20.38 -11.24 -2.05
CA VAL A 193 19.97 -9.82 -2.08
C VAL A 193 20.62 -9.14 -0.87
N GLU A 194 21.59 -8.28 -1.17
CA GLU A 194 22.23 -7.42 -0.18
C GLU A 194 21.15 -6.62 0.53
N ARG A 195 20.93 -6.90 1.82
CA ARG A 195 19.90 -6.26 2.65
C ARG A 195 20.28 -4.83 3.06
N HIS A 196 20.91 -4.07 2.16
CA HIS A 196 21.31 -2.69 2.39
C HIS A 196 20.15 -1.77 2.03
N LEU A 197 19.71 -0.99 3.01
CA LEU A 197 18.65 -0.01 2.87
C LEU A 197 19.22 1.41 2.80
N PRO A 198 18.52 2.35 2.16
CA PRO A 198 19.00 3.72 2.09
C PRO A 198 19.20 4.31 3.50
N PRO A 199 20.23 5.14 3.70
CA PRO A 199 20.47 5.74 4.99
C PRO A 199 19.43 6.78 5.34
N VAL A 200 19.27 7.02 6.64
CA VAL A 200 18.31 8.00 7.15
C VAL A 200 18.97 9.05 8.03
N VAL A 201 18.35 10.23 8.08
CA VAL A 201 18.67 11.26 9.08
C VAL A 201 17.60 11.19 10.17
N LEU A 202 18.03 10.98 11.41
CA LEU A 202 17.11 10.88 12.55
C LEU A 202 17.30 12.07 13.51
N PRO A 203 16.20 12.61 14.05
CA PRO A 203 16.29 13.52 15.19
C PRO A 203 16.95 12.83 16.39
N PRO A 204 17.55 13.60 17.31
CA PRO A 204 18.10 13.04 18.54
C PRO A 204 16.99 12.43 19.41
N ASP A 205 17.35 11.46 20.25
CA ASP A 205 16.42 10.68 21.09
C ASP A 205 15.44 11.53 21.92
N HIS A 206 15.86 12.71 22.38
CA HIS A 206 15.00 13.60 23.17
C HIS A 206 13.88 14.23 22.33
N ASP A 207 14.13 14.53 21.06
CA ASP A 207 13.13 15.04 20.12
C ASP A 207 12.17 13.91 19.73
N LEU A 208 12.70 12.71 19.47
CA LEU A 208 11.87 11.51 19.23
C LEU A 208 10.96 11.20 20.44
N ALA A 209 11.48 11.31 21.66
CA ALA A 209 10.69 11.14 22.88
C ALA A 209 9.61 12.22 23.04
N ALA A 210 9.89 13.46 22.66
CA ALA A 210 8.90 14.55 22.64
C ALA A 210 7.81 14.30 21.59
N MET A 211 8.18 13.90 20.37
CA MET A 211 7.25 13.52 19.30
C MET A 211 6.36 12.35 19.74
N ALA A 212 6.95 11.30 20.31
CA ALA A 212 6.20 10.15 20.84
C ALA A 212 5.23 10.58 21.94
N GLY A 213 5.67 11.46 22.86
CA GLY A 213 4.84 12.00 23.92
C GLY A 213 3.69 12.89 23.43
N GLY A 214 3.88 13.54 22.28
CA GLY A 214 2.87 14.37 21.61
C GLY A 214 1.92 13.59 20.70
N SER A 215 2.22 12.34 20.35
CA SER A 215 1.33 11.52 19.50
C SER A 215 -0.02 11.28 20.18
N ALA A 216 -1.08 11.28 19.37
CA ALA A 216 -2.44 11.13 19.86
C ALA A 216 -2.62 9.77 20.55
N LEU A 217 -2.09 8.68 19.98
CA LEU A 217 -2.19 7.35 20.56
C LEU A 217 -1.52 7.25 21.94
N VAL A 218 -0.27 7.73 22.07
CA VAL A 218 0.45 7.65 23.36
C VAL A 218 -0.28 8.46 24.44
N THR A 219 -0.78 9.64 24.09
CA THR A 219 -1.60 10.45 24.99
C THR A 219 -2.88 9.71 25.40
N ARG A 220 -3.62 9.17 24.42
CA ARG A 220 -4.86 8.40 24.65
C ARG A 220 -4.62 7.15 25.51
N LEU A 221 -3.51 6.42 25.31
CA LEU A 221 -3.13 5.26 26.12
C LEU A 221 -2.85 5.64 27.58
N ARG A 222 -2.13 6.75 27.82
CA ARG A 222 -1.86 7.24 29.19
C ARG A 222 -3.15 7.66 29.90
N VAL A 223 -4.02 8.37 29.19
CA VAL A 223 -5.35 8.77 29.69
C VAL A 223 -6.18 7.54 30.01
N LEU A 224 -6.26 6.57 29.11
CA LEU A 224 -6.98 5.31 29.31
C LEU A 224 -6.48 4.55 30.54
N VAL A 225 -5.17 4.34 30.69
CA VAL A 225 -4.63 3.57 31.82
C VAL A 225 -4.89 4.30 33.15
N THR A 226 -4.77 5.62 33.16
CA THR A 226 -5.09 6.46 34.33
C THR A 226 -6.58 6.35 34.68
N TRP A 227 -7.45 6.46 33.69
CA TRP A 227 -8.91 6.40 33.86
C TRP A 227 -9.40 5.02 34.32
N VAL A 228 -8.76 3.93 33.86
CA VAL A 228 -9.07 2.58 34.34
C VAL A 228 -8.78 2.44 35.84
N GLY A 229 -7.71 3.08 36.34
CA GLY A 229 -7.38 3.14 37.77
C GLY A 229 -7.28 1.77 38.43
N ALA A 230 -8.05 1.54 39.50
CA ALA A 230 -8.10 0.26 40.20
C ALA A 230 -8.81 -0.87 39.40
N GLY A 231 -9.45 -0.54 38.29
CA GLY A 231 -10.04 -1.46 37.33
C GLY A 231 -11.51 -1.18 37.02
N ARG A 232 -11.92 -1.44 35.79
CA ARG A 232 -13.29 -1.24 35.28
C ARG A 232 -13.99 -2.57 35.03
N ALA A 233 -15.29 -2.64 35.31
CA ALA A 233 -16.06 -3.87 35.13
C ALA A 233 -16.37 -4.11 33.65
N LEU A 234 -16.27 -5.36 33.22
CA LEU A 234 -16.65 -5.77 31.87
C LEU A 234 -17.99 -6.50 31.87
N THR A 235 -18.65 -6.51 30.73
CA THR A 235 -19.83 -7.33 30.43
C THR A 235 -19.45 -8.80 30.28
N ALA A 236 -20.45 -9.69 30.14
CA ALA A 236 -20.23 -11.11 29.86
C ALA A 236 -19.47 -11.34 28.54
N THR A 237 -19.65 -10.45 27.56
CA THR A 237 -18.91 -10.43 26.28
C THR A 237 -17.52 -9.80 26.39
N LYS A 238 -17.02 -9.57 27.61
CA LYS A 238 -15.70 -8.97 27.91
C LYS A 238 -15.51 -7.56 27.35
N ARG A 239 -16.60 -6.81 27.15
CA ARG A 239 -16.61 -5.43 26.68
C ARG A 239 -16.81 -4.45 27.84
N LEU A 240 -16.40 -3.18 27.68
CA LEU A 240 -16.76 -2.16 28.66
C LEU A 240 -18.28 -2.00 28.74
N ARG A 241 -18.78 -1.61 29.92
CA ARG A 241 -20.17 -1.19 30.04
C ARG A 241 -20.37 0.07 29.20
N VAL A 242 -21.53 0.19 28.54
CA VAL A 242 -21.79 1.33 27.63
C VAL A 242 -21.65 2.69 28.33
N ALA A 243 -22.00 2.79 29.62
CA ALA A 243 -21.81 4.00 30.40
C ALA A 243 -20.31 4.35 30.59
N ASP A 244 -19.50 3.36 30.96
CA ASP A 244 -18.04 3.49 31.09
C ASP A 244 -17.40 3.82 29.71
N ALA A 245 -17.90 3.23 28.63
CA ALA A 245 -17.39 3.47 27.28
C ALA A 245 -17.70 4.89 26.77
N ARG A 246 -18.92 5.40 27.01
CA ARG A 246 -19.29 6.79 26.71
C ARG A 246 -18.50 7.80 27.53
N GLU A 247 -18.30 7.53 28.83
CA GLU A 247 -17.46 8.36 29.70
C GLU A 247 -16.04 8.46 29.14
N LEU A 248 -15.45 7.32 28.74
CA LEU A 248 -14.13 7.28 28.15
C LEU A 248 -14.06 7.98 26.79
N ALA A 249 -15.04 7.77 25.91
CA ALA A 249 -15.10 8.45 24.62
C ALA A 249 -15.16 9.99 24.78
N GLY A 250 -15.99 10.49 25.71
CA GLY A 250 -16.06 11.91 26.03
C GLY A 250 -14.76 12.48 26.63
N LEU A 251 -14.05 11.69 27.45
CA LEU A 251 -12.74 12.07 28.01
C LEU A 251 -11.66 12.20 26.93
N LEU A 252 -11.70 11.31 25.93
CA LEU A 252 -10.71 11.24 24.85
C LEU A 252 -11.04 12.15 23.66
N GLY A 253 -12.28 12.66 23.58
CA GLY A 253 -12.78 13.43 22.44
C GLY A 253 -12.88 12.59 21.17
N VAL A 254 -13.35 11.34 21.30
CA VAL A 254 -13.49 10.38 20.19
C VAL A 254 -14.92 9.86 20.07
N ASP A 255 -15.25 9.25 18.94
CA ASP A 255 -16.57 8.65 18.67
C ASP A 255 -17.77 9.63 18.84
N GLU A 256 -17.53 10.94 18.74
CA GLU A 256 -18.54 11.99 19.01
C GLU A 256 -19.86 11.80 18.24
N PRO A 257 -19.87 11.41 16.94
CA PRO A 257 -21.11 11.14 16.20
C PRO A 257 -21.95 9.97 16.76
N PHE A 258 -21.32 9.06 17.51
CA PHE A 258 -21.94 7.82 17.98
C PHE A 258 -22.32 7.85 19.47
N LEU A 259 -21.76 8.79 20.24
CA LEU A 259 -21.90 8.88 21.71
C LEU A 259 -23.33 8.74 22.21
N GLU A 260 -24.25 9.52 21.66
CA GLU A 260 -25.66 9.53 22.12
C GLU A 260 -26.38 8.24 21.75
N ARG A 261 -26.14 7.71 20.55
CA ARG A 261 -26.86 6.56 19.97
C ARG A 261 -26.32 5.20 20.43
N ALA A 262 -25.09 5.14 20.95
CA ALA A 262 -24.42 3.91 21.34
C ALA A 262 -25.23 3.08 22.36
N ARG A 263 -25.70 1.90 21.98
CA ARG A 263 -26.38 0.94 22.87
C ARG A 263 -25.39 -0.04 23.50
N SER A 264 -24.21 -0.17 22.91
CA SER A 264 -23.11 -1.04 23.29
C SER A 264 -21.78 -0.30 23.17
N SER A 265 -20.73 -0.75 23.85
CA SER A 265 -19.38 -0.23 23.60
C SER A 265 -18.88 -0.56 22.19
N ALA A 266 -19.48 -1.56 21.52
CA ALA A 266 -19.16 -1.91 20.13
C ALA A 266 -19.59 -0.82 19.14
N ASP A 267 -20.50 0.07 19.54
CA ASP A 267 -20.95 1.21 18.72
C ASP A 267 -19.98 2.40 18.83
N LEU A 268 -18.87 2.24 19.56
CA LEU A 268 -17.81 3.22 19.79
C LEU A 268 -16.48 2.62 19.25
N PRO A 269 -16.21 2.74 17.94
CA PRO A 269 -15.09 2.07 17.29
C PRO A 269 -13.71 2.54 17.78
N GLU A 270 -13.50 3.85 18.00
CA GLU A 270 -12.21 4.35 18.48
C GLU A 270 -11.91 3.89 19.90
N VAL A 271 -12.91 3.90 20.80
CA VAL A 271 -12.76 3.34 22.16
C VAL A 271 -12.45 1.84 22.10
N SER A 272 -13.15 1.08 21.26
CA SER A 272 -12.93 -0.37 21.11
C SER A 272 -11.53 -0.68 20.61
N LEU A 273 -11.06 0.05 19.58
CA LEU A 273 -9.71 -0.06 19.05
C LEU A 273 -8.66 0.27 20.11
N LEU A 274 -8.82 1.38 20.84
CA LEU A 274 -7.84 1.81 21.85
C LEU A 274 -7.69 0.78 22.98
N ILE A 275 -8.78 0.13 23.41
CA ILE A 275 -8.75 -0.91 24.44
C ILE A 275 -8.01 -2.15 23.93
N GLU A 276 -8.31 -2.62 22.73
CA GLU A 276 -7.60 -3.77 22.15
C GLU A 276 -6.13 -3.45 21.91
N TRP A 277 -5.80 -2.24 21.45
CA TRP A 277 -4.41 -1.80 21.29
C TRP A 277 -3.68 -1.73 22.64
N ALA A 278 -4.31 -1.18 23.68
CA ALA A 278 -3.76 -1.17 25.04
C ALA A 278 -3.53 -2.59 25.62
N ARG A 279 -4.36 -3.56 25.22
CA ARG A 279 -4.17 -4.98 25.56
C ARG A 279 -3.05 -5.63 24.75
N ALA A 280 -2.94 -5.33 23.46
CA ALA A 280 -1.86 -5.80 22.60
C ALA A 280 -0.48 -5.28 23.08
N VAL A 281 -0.44 -3.99 23.48
CA VAL A 281 0.71 -3.34 24.14
C VAL A 281 0.95 -3.90 25.55
N ARG A 282 0.01 -4.66 26.12
CA ARG A 282 0.05 -5.21 27.49
C ARG A 282 0.24 -4.14 28.58
N VAL A 283 -0.36 -2.96 28.40
CA VAL A 283 -0.53 -1.98 29.48
C VAL A 283 -1.85 -2.21 30.24
N LEU A 284 -2.82 -2.86 29.60
CA LEU A 284 -4.05 -3.35 30.21
C LEU A 284 -4.21 -4.87 30.03
N ARG A 285 -4.99 -5.48 30.93
CA ARG A 285 -5.39 -6.89 30.82
C ARG A 285 -6.75 -7.12 31.47
N VAL A 286 -7.37 -8.26 31.13
CA VAL A 286 -8.61 -8.71 31.76
C VAL A 286 -8.30 -9.67 32.90
N VAL A 287 -8.77 -9.37 34.11
CA VAL A 287 -8.66 -10.24 35.29
C VAL A 287 -10.02 -10.33 35.97
N LYS A 288 -10.56 -11.55 36.10
CA LYS A 288 -11.85 -11.82 36.77
C LYS A 288 -12.99 -10.89 36.29
N GLY A 289 -13.12 -10.71 34.97
CA GLY A 289 -14.16 -9.87 34.37
C GLY A 289 -13.95 -8.36 34.56
N ARG A 290 -12.73 -7.92 34.91
CA ARG A 290 -12.38 -6.50 35.02
C ARG A 290 -11.20 -6.16 34.11
N LEU A 291 -11.25 -5.01 33.48
CA LEU A 291 -10.11 -4.39 32.81
C LEU A 291 -9.24 -3.72 33.88
N VAL A 292 -7.97 -4.09 33.97
CA VAL A 292 -7.03 -3.60 35.00
C VAL A 292 -5.68 -3.24 34.38
N PRO A 293 -4.94 -2.27 34.96
CA PRO A 293 -3.57 -1.99 34.54
C PRO A 293 -2.61 -3.15 34.82
N VAL A 294 -1.64 -3.33 33.93
CA VAL A 294 -0.54 -4.28 34.14
C VAL A 294 0.51 -3.62 35.03
N LYS A 295 0.68 -4.12 36.26
CA LYS A 295 1.57 -3.52 37.27
C LYS A 295 3.03 -3.35 36.78
N SER A 296 3.55 -4.30 36.00
CA SER A 296 4.91 -4.22 35.46
C SER A 296 5.06 -3.19 34.34
N ALA A 297 3.95 -2.68 33.78
CA ALA A 297 3.94 -1.69 32.71
C ALA A 297 3.76 -0.24 33.20
N VAL A 298 3.66 0.00 34.52
CA VAL A 298 3.46 1.35 35.07
C VAL A 298 4.58 2.30 34.65
N GLY A 299 5.84 1.90 34.81
CA GLY A 299 6.99 2.71 34.38
C GLY A 299 7.19 2.82 32.87
N LEU A 300 6.36 2.15 32.06
CA LEU A 300 6.34 2.36 30.60
C LEU A 300 5.58 3.65 30.24
N LEU A 301 4.59 4.05 31.05
CA LEU A 301 3.77 5.24 30.78
C LEU A 301 4.55 6.56 30.89
N ASP A 302 5.66 6.54 31.64
CA ASP A 302 6.57 7.68 31.81
C ASP A 302 7.72 7.68 30.78
N ARG A 303 7.75 6.69 29.88
CA ARG A 303 8.76 6.54 28.81
C ARG A 303 8.06 6.55 27.45
N PRO A 304 7.72 7.75 26.91
CA PRO A 304 6.84 7.87 25.74
C PRO A 304 7.38 7.17 24.50
N LEU A 305 8.69 7.25 24.24
CA LEU A 305 9.31 6.58 23.09
C LEU A 305 9.23 5.05 23.19
N ASP A 306 9.45 4.48 24.38
CA ASP A 306 9.33 3.04 24.61
C ASP A 306 7.88 2.56 24.51
N LEU A 307 6.92 3.36 25.02
CA LEU A 307 5.49 3.08 24.89
C LEU A 307 5.06 3.11 23.42
N TRP A 308 5.52 4.12 22.67
CA TRP A 308 5.28 4.23 21.24
C TRP A 308 5.85 3.05 20.47
N ARG A 309 7.12 2.68 20.69
CA ARG A 309 7.77 1.53 20.03
C ARG A 309 6.96 0.25 20.23
N ARG A 310 6.46 0.06 21.46
CA ARG A 310 5.62 -1.10 21.79
C ARG A 310 4.23 -1.04 21.16
N ALA A 311 3.67 0.15 20.99
CA ALA A 311 2.40 0.36 20.29
C ALA A 311 2.53 0.09 18.79
N TYR A 312 3.60 0.58 18.17
CA TYR A 312 3.94 0.31 16.77
C TYR A 312 4.11 -1.19 16.53
N ALA A 313 4.94 -1.89 17.32
CA ALA A 313 5.13 -3.34 17.20
C ALA A 313 3.84 -4.16 17.45
N ALA A 314 2.87 -3.61 18.19
CA ALA A 314 1.59 -4.26 18.46
C ALA A 314 0.52 -3.99 17.39
N PHE A 315 0.74 -3.01 16.51
CA PHE A 315 -0.24 -2.54 15.52
C PHE A 315 -0.75 -3.64 14.58
N PRO A 316 0.10 -4.52 14.00
CA PRO A 316 -0.41 -5.54 13.10
C PRO A 316 -1.39 -6.53 13.78
N GLY A 317 -1.33 -6.65 15.11
CA GLY A 317 -2.22 -7.52 15.89
C GLY A 317 -3.63 -6.97 16.14
N VAL A 318 -3.91 -5.70 15.80
CA VAL A 318 -5.22 -5.07 16.05
C VAL A 318 -6.15 -5.01 14.82
N GLY A 319 -5.73 -5.58 13.69
CA GLY A 319 -6.46 -5.48 12.41
C GLY A 319 -7.92 -5.93 12.45
N HIS A 320 -8.23 -6.99 13.21
CA HIS A 320 -9.60 -7.49 13.39
C HIS A 320 -10.58 -6.50 14.04
N VAL A 321 -10.08 -5.51 14.80
CA VAL A 321 -10.92 -4.42 15.36
C VAL A 321 -10.81 -3.16 14.53
N LEU A 322 -9.62 -2.90 13.96
CA LEU A 322 -9.37 -1.74 13.12
C LEU A 322 -10.22 -1.75 11.85
N CYS A 323 -10.26 -2.90 11.17
CA CYS A 323 -11.03 -3.12 9.95
C CYS A 323 -12.28 -3.97 10.26
N ALA A 324 -12.90 -3.75 11.41
CA ALA A 324 -14.10 -4.47 11.80
C ALA A 324 -15.25 -4.19 10.79
N PRO A 325 -16.08 -5.20 10.49
CA PRO A 325 -17.28 -5.03 9.69
C PRO A 325 -18.18 -3.92 10.25
N THR A 326 -18.70 -3.09 9.35
CA THR A 326 -19.63 -2.00 9.69
C THR A 326 -21.07 -2.48 9.87
N SER A 327 -21.41 -3.65 9.34
CA SER A 327 -22.68 -4.31 9.52
C SER A 327 -22.49 -5.80 9.87
N HIS A 328 -23.54 -6.45 10.36
CA HIS A 328 -23.51 -7.89 10.64
C HIS A 328 -23.39 -8.76 9.37
N TYR A 329 -23.57 -8.17 8.19
CA TYR A 329 -23.60 -8.85 6.90
C TYR A 329 -22.30 -8.69 6.12
N GLU A 330 -21.43 -7.78 6.57
CA GLU A 330 -20.12 -7.58 5.99
C GLU A 330 -19.14 -8.67 6.48
N ALA A 331 -18.44 -9.29 5.53
CA ALA A 331 -17.42 -10.28 5.82
C ALA A 331 -16.22 -9.64 6.54
N PRO A 332 -15.43 -10.41 7.31
CA PRO A 332 -14.17 -9.91 7.86
C PRO A 332 -13.27 -9.30 6.79
N SER A 333 -12.65 -8.16 7.09
CA SER A 333 -11.75 -7.48 6.15
C SER A 333 -10.50 -8.33 5.87
N PRO A 334 -10.22 -8.70 4.61
CA PRO A 334 -8.98 -9.41 4.26
C PRO A 334 -7.73 -8.61 4.62
N LEU A 335 -7.77 -7.28 4.44
CA LEU A 335 -6.71 -6.37 4.86
C LEU A 335 -6.52 -6.40 6.38
N GLY A 336 -7.60 -6.36 7.14
CA GLY A 336 -7.56 -6.48 8.61
C GLY A 336 -6.96 -7.81 9.10
N GLU A 337 -7.17 -8.90 8.37
CA GLU A 337 -6.61 -10.21 8.71
C GLU A 337 -5.13 -10.34 8.32
N ALA A 338 -4.73 -9.73 7.20
CA ALA A 338 -3.39 -9.78 6.66
C ALA A 338 -2.49 -8.59 7.10
N LEU A 339 -2.90 -7.78 8.09
CA LEU A 339 -2.04 -6.69 8.58
C LEU A 339 -0.63 -7.14 9.02
N PRO A 340 -0.42 -8.31 9.64
CA PRO A 340 0.92 -8.80 9.95
C PRO A 340 1.84 -8.92 8.73
N GLU A 341 1.29 -9.21 7.56
CA GLU A 341 1.99 -9.33 6.29
C GLU A 341 2.03 -7.99 5.53
N VAL A 342 0.94 -7.22 5.57
CA VAL A 342 0.81 -5.96 4.81
C VAL A 342 1.61 -4.81 5.44
N VAL A 343 1.61 -4.70 6.78
CA VAL A 343 2.27 -3.56 7.45
C VAL A 343 3.78 -3.52 7.19
N PRO A 344 4.55 -4.63 7.29
CA PRO A 344 5.97 -4.62 6.95
C PRO A 344 6.25 -4.10 5.54
N GLU A 345 5.51 -4.57 4.53
CA GLU A 345 5.75 -4.15 3.15
C GLU A 345 5.34 -2.72 2.88
N LEU A 346 4.20 -2.28 3.43
CA LEU A 346 3.80 -0.88 3.37
C LEU A 346 4.87 0.04 4.00
N MET A 347 5.41 -0.36 5.15
CA MET A 347 6.42 0.40 5.87
C MET A 347 7.77 0.40 5.15
N LEU A 348 8.15 -0.73 4.53
CA LEU A 348 9.35 -0.84 3.72
C LEU A 348 9.26 0.07 2.49
N GLY A 349 8.14 0.06 1.76
CA GLY A 349 7.90 0.94 0.62
C GLY A 349 8.06 2.42 1.00
N LEU A 350 7.39 2.84 2.08
CA LEU A 350 7.52 4.21 2.61
C LEU A 350 8.94 4.55 3.11
N TYR A 351 9.68 3.57 3.65
CA TYR A 351 11.08 3.76 4.04
C TYR A 351 11.97 3.98 2.82
N THR A 352 11.81 3.14 1.79
CA THR A 352 12.60 3.21 0.56
C THR A 352 12.31 4.45 -0.29
N ALA A 353 11.14 5.07 -0.10
CA ALA A 353 10.79 6.35 -0.72
C ALA A 353 11.69 7.52 -0.24
N GLY A 354 12.53 7.32 0.78
CA GLY A 354 13.59 8.26 1.14
C GLY A 354 13.11 9.62 1.63
N GLY A 355 11.88 9.69 2.15
CA GLY A 355 11.24 10.93 2.60
C GLY A 355 10.30 11.57 1.56
N THR A 356 10.25 11.04 0.34
CA THR A 356 9.24 11.41 -0.66
C THR A 356 7.87 10.85 -0.24
N PRO A 357 6.86 11.70 -0.01
CA PRO A 357 5.50 11.22 0.24
C PRO A 357 4.98 10.46 -0.99
N LEU A 358 4.39 9.29 -0.76
CA LEU A 358 3.82 8.44 -1.81
C LEU A 358 2.32 8.73 -1.98
N PRO A 359 1.78 8.72 -3.21
CA PRO A 359 0.34 8.77 -3.43
C PRO A 359 -0.39 7.63 -2.72
N VAL A 360 -1.53 7.92 -2.10
CA VAL A 360 -2.37 6.88 -1.48
C VAL A 360 -2.77 5.82 -2.51
N GLU A 361 -2.94 6.24 -3.76
CA GLU A 361 -3.32 5.43 -4.91
C GLU A 361 -2.30 4.33 -5.19
N LEU A 362 -1.01 4.66 -5.08
CA LEU A 362 0.07 3.69 -5.22
C LEU A 362 0.00 2.65 -4.10
N LEU A 363 -0.22 3.10 -2.85
CA LEU A 363 -0.36 2.21 -1.71
C LEU A 363 -1.59 1.29 -1.83
N VAL A 364 -2.70 1.79 -2.41
CA VAL A 364 -3.88 0.97 -2.70
C VAL A 364 -3.54 -0.14 -3.70
N GLN A 365 -2.76 0.18 -4.74
CA GLN A 365 -2.34 -0.79 -5.73
C GLN A 365 -1.39 -1.84 -5.12
N ASP A 366 -0.35 -1.42 -4.39
CA ASP A 366 0.59 -2.34 -3.75
C ASP A 366 -0.09 -3.30 -2.78
N VAL A 367 -1.00 -2.78 -1.94
CA VAL A 367 -1.77 -3.61 -1.00
C VAL A 367 -2.69 -4.59 -1.75
N ARG A 368 -3.28 -4.16 -2.87
CA ARG A 368 -4.12 -5.03 -3.71
C ARG A 368 -3.31 -6.16 -4.32
N ASP A 369 -2.13 -5.87 -4.84
CA ASP A 369 -1.26 -6.85 -5.46
C ASP A 369 -0.75 -7.86 -4.42
N LEU A 370 -0.27 -7.37 -3.27
CA LEU A 370 0.16 -8.21 -2.15
C LEU A 370 -0.96 -9.14 -1.64
N LEU A 371 -2.18 -8.61 -1.46
CA LEU A 371 -3.30 -9.44 -1.03
C LEU A 371 -3.68 -10.46 -2.11
N SER A 372 -3.56 -10.11 -3.39
CA SER A 372 -3.81 -11.06 -4.49
C SER A 372 -2.85 -12.24 -4.44
N GLU A 373 -1.57 -11.98 -4.22
CA GLU A 373 -0.54 -13.01 -4.05
C GLU A 373 -0.79 -13.85 -2.78
N LEU A 374 -0.98 -13.19 -1.63
CA LEU A 374 -1.15 -13.87 -0.35
C LEU A 374 -2.36 -14.79 -0.32
N PHE A 375 -3.42 -14.43 -1.06
CA PHE A 375 -4.67 -15.15 -1.03
C PHE A 375 -4.77 -16.30 -2.06
N ASP A 376 -3.91 -16.37 -3.08
CA ASP A 376 -3.92 -17.34 -4.22
C ASP A 376 -5.31 -17.47 -4.89
N PHE A 377 -6.13 -16.46 -4.64
CA PHE A 377 -7.36 -16.19 -5.34
C PHE A 377 -7.01 -15.00 -6.19
N GLY A 378 -7.24 -15.07 -7.51
CA GLY A 378 -7.36 -13.85 -8.28
C GLY A 378 -8.39 -12.99 -7.56
N VAL A 379 -7.93 -11.96 -6.84
CA VAL A 379 -8.78 -11.06 -6.08
C VAL A 379 -9.71 -10.29 -7.05
N GLY A 380 -9.51 -10.45 -8.37
CA GLY A 380 -10.45 -10.23 -9.48
C GLY A 380 -11.82 -10.91 -9.41
N GLY A 381 -12.15 -11.65 -8.34
CA GLY A 381 -13.44 -12.33 -8.16
C GLY A 381 -14.53 -11.59 -7.35
N LEU A 382 -14.39 -10.29 -7.11
CA LEU A 382 -15.46 -9.45 -6.55
C LEU A 382 -15.76 -8.33 -7.56
N PRO A 383 -17.04 -7.92 -7.75
CA PRO A 383 -17.39 -6.82 -8.64
C PRO A 383 -16.53 -5.61 -8.31
N VAL A 384 -15.90 -5.04 -9.34
CA VAL A 384 -14.87 -3.99 -9.26
C VAL A 384 -15.32 -2.86 -8.32
N ASP A 385 -16.58 -2.45 -8.38
CA ASP A 385 -17.12 -1.32 -7.60
C ASP A 385 -17.25 -1.57 -6.09
N PHE A 386 -17.61 -2.79 -5.65
CA PHE A 386 -17.85 -3.08 -4.21
C PHE A 386 -16.53 -3.29 -3.45
N ARG A 387 -15.52 -3.68 -4.22
CA ARG A 387 -14.21 -4.11 -3.76
C ARG A 387 -13.29 -2.92 -3.48
N GLU A 388 -13.30 -1.92 -4.36
CA GLU A 388 -12.55 -0.69 -4.16
C GLU A 388 -13.01 0.12 -2.95
N LEU A 389 -14.32 0.14 -2.67
CA LEU A 389 -14.89 0.83 -1.52
C LEU A 389 -14.44 0.23 -0.17
N MET A 390 -14.38 -1.11 -0.06
CA MET A 390 -13.93 -1.78 1.17
C MET A 390 -12.44 -1.59 1.42
N TRP A 391 -11.60 -1.76 0.40
CA TRP A 391 -10.14 -1.62 0.55
C TRP A 391 -9.73 -0.21 0.83
N ARG A 392 -10.29 0.75 0.09
CA ARG A 392 -9.98 2.15 0.29
C ARG A 392 -10.38 2.58 1.69
N ARG A 393 -11.58 2.20 2.13
CA ARG A 393 -12.04 2.45 3.50
C ARG A 393 -11.13 1.79 4.55
N ASP A 394 -10.74 0.53 4.35
CA ASP A 394 -9.94 -0.19 5.34
C ASP A 394 -8.48 0.25 5.35
N LEU A 395 -7.91 0.61 4.20
CA LEU A 395 -6.61 1.26 4.10
C LEU A 395 -6.67 2.66 4.71
N ASP A 396 -7.71 3.44 4.46
CA ASP A 396 -7.93 4.74 5.11
C ASP A 396 -7.95 4.59 6.64
N ARG A 397 -8.58 3.53 7.17
CA ARG A 397 -8.53 3.21 8.61
C ARG A 397 -7.13 2.86 9.09
N VAL A 398 -6.38 2.06 8.32
CA VAL A 398 -4.98 1.71 8.61
C VAL A 398 -4.10 2.96 8.64
N LEU A 399 -4.20 3.81 7.62
CA LEU A 399 -3.46 5.06 7.51
C LEU A 399 -3.84 6.03 8.65
N ALA A 400 -5.13 6.19 8.95
CA ALA A 400 -5.60 7.03 10.05
C ALA A 400 -5.12 6.53 11.42
N ALA A 401 -5.03 5.21 11.62
CA ALA A 401 -4.48 4.63 12.84
C ALA A 401 -2.96 4.85 12.94
N LEU A 402 -2.23 4.75 11.82
CA LEU A 402 -0.80 5.07 11.74
C LEU A 402 -0.52 6.57 11.94
N GLU A 403 -1.39 7.46 11.46
CA GLU A 403 -1.34 8.90 11.76
C GLU A 403 -1.64 9.16 13.24
N THR A 404 -2.64 8.48 13.83
CA THR A 404 -2.95 8.58 15.25
C THR A 404 -1.78 8.12 16.12
N LEU A 405 -1.09 7.06 15.69
CA LEU A 405 0.19 6.62 16.26
C LEU A 405 1.29 7.66 16.04
N GLY A 406 1.23 8.47 14.98
CA GLY A 406 2.25 9.43 14.58
C GLY A 406 3.39 8.78 13.77
N ALA A 407 3.15 7.60 13.17
CA ALA A 407 4.12 6.91 12.33
C ALA A 407 4.14 7.49 10.90
N VAL A 408 2.98 7.86 10.37
CA VAL A 408 2.87 8.50 9.05
C VAL A 408 2.24 9.88 9.19
N GLY A 409 2.43 10.72 8.17
CA GLY A 409 1.74 11.99 8.03
C GLY A 409 1.19 12.15 6.62
N GLY A 410 -0.02 12.69 6.52
CA GLY A 410 -0.65 13.05 5.26
C GLY A 410 -0.18 14.40 4.70
N ALA A 411 -0.07 14.44 3.38
CA ALA A 411 0.04 15.67 2.58
C ALA A 411 -0.97 15.60 1.42
N VAL A 412 -1.05 16.67 0.63
CA VAL A 412 -1.89 16.73 -0.57
C VAL A 412 -1.02 17.22 -1.71
N ALA A 413 -1.10 16.57 -2.87
CA ALA A 413 -0.47 17.02 -4.11
C ALA A 413 -0.88 18.47 -4.37
N ALA A 414 0.11 19.36 -4.34
CA ALA A 414 -0.09 20.80 -4.45
C ALA A 414 0.14 21.29 -5.87
N GLU A 415 1.00 20.60 -6.61
CA GLU A 415 1.42 20.97 -7.95
C GLU A 415 0.64 20.20 -9.03
N SER A 416 0.38 20.84 -10.16
CA SER A 416 -0.37 20.22 -11.28
C SER A 416 0.33 18.95 -11.80
N TRP A 417 1.66 18.95 -11.85
CA TRP A 417 2.42 17.81 -12.35
C TRP A 417 2.39 16.60 -11.38
N GLU A 418 2.21 16.83 -10.09
CA GLU A 418 2.02 15.75 -9.11
C GLU A 418 0.67 15.07 -9.37
N LEU A 419 -0.39 15.85 -9.58
CA LEU A 419 -1.72 15.35 -9.93
C LEU A 419 -1.71 14.63 -11.28
N ASP A 420 -1.05 15.18 -12.29
CA ASP A 420 -0.91 14.56 -13.60
C ASP A 420 -0.18 13.21 -13.49
N GLY A 421 0.86 13.13 -12.65
CA GLY A 421 1.58 11.88 -12.37
C GLY A 421 0.73 10.82 -11.66
N ILE A 422 -0.11 11.22 -10.70
CA ILE A 422 -1.06 10.29 -10.04
C ILE A 422 -2.15 9.84 -11.04
N ALA A 423 -2.62 10.74 -11.91
CA ALA A 423 -3.61 10.42 -12.94
C ALA A 423 -3.03 9.43 -13.96
N GLU A 424 -1.77 9.62 -14.37
CA GLU A 424 -1.06 8.68 -15.24
C GLU A 424 -0.86 7.31 -14.58
N LEU A 425 -0.49 7.30 -13.29
CA LEU A 425 -0.29 6.08 -12.51
C LEU A 425 -1.59 5.26 -12.36
N THR A 426 -2.70 5.93 -12.13
CA THR A 426 -4.01 5.28 -11.89
C THR A 426 -4.84 5.06 -13.14
N GLY A 427 -4.59 5.84 -14.21
CA GLY A 427 -5.45 5.91 -15.38
C GLY A 427 -6.77 6.66 -15.15
N GLU A 428 -6.93 7.35 -14.01
CA GLU A 428 -8.16 8.05 -13.62
C GLU A 428 -8.09 9.55 -13.95
N GLU A 429 -9.20 10.13 -14.43
CA GLU A 429 -9.28 11.57 -14.76
C GLU A 429 -9.31 12.49 -13.52
N ASP A 430 -9.69 11.98 -12.35
CA ASP A 430 -9.79 12.73 -11.08
C ASP A 430 -9.25 11.86 -9.92
N PRO A 431 -7.92 11.66 -9.84
CA PRO A 431 -7.32 10.84 -8.79
C PRO A 431 -7.43 11.52 -7.43
N ASP A 432 -7.40 10.74 -6.35
CA ASP A 432 -7.32 11.33 -5.01
C ASP A 432 -5.93 11.94 -4.79
N PRO A 433 -5.85 13.19 -4.33
CA PRO A 433 -4.60 13.94 -4.29
C PRO A 433 -3.78 13.65 -3.01
N ARG A 434 -4.23 12.74 -2.14
CA ARG A 434 -3.56 12.49 -0.85
C ARG A 434 -2.22 11.79 -1.04
N LEU A 435 -1.23 12.30 -0.32
CA LEU A 435 0.10 11.70 -0.21
C LEU A 435 0.34 11.27 1.23
N VAL A 436 1.14 10.23 1.43
CA VAL A 436 1.51 9.70 2.75
C VAL A 436 3.02 9.49 2.81
N GLY A 437 3.65 9.99 3.88
CA GLY A 437 5.07 9.76 4.16
C GLY A 437 5.30 9.35 5.60
N LEU A 438 6.48 8.78 5.88
CA LEU A 438 6.90 8.54 7.27
C LEU A 438 7.18 9.87 7.97
N THR A 439 6.69 10.01 9.20
CA THR A 439 7.18 11.07 10.09
C THR A 439 8.59 10.71 10.57
N PRO A 440 9.35 11.64 11.17
CA PRO A 440 10.64 11.29 11.77
C PRO A 440 10.54 10.20 12.86
N LEU A 441 9.43 10.16 13.59
CA LEU A 441 9.16 9.12 14.59
C LEU A 441 8.82 7.77 13.94
N GLY A 442 8.03 7.79 12.86
CA GLY A 442 7.75 6.59 12.06
C GLY A 442 9.00 6.02 11.42
N LEU A 443 9.82 6.86 10.81
CA LEU A 443 11.10 6.49 10.20
C LEU A 443 12.01 5.78 11.20
N TRP A 444 12.13 6.33 12.40
CA TRP A 444 12.85 5.69 13.50
C TRP A 444 12.26 4.31 13.87
N GLY A 445 10.93 4.21 13.99
CA GLY A 445 10.25 2.96 14.34
C GLY A 445 10.40 1.86 13.30
N VAL A 446 10.24 2.20 12.03
CA VAL A 446 10.44 1.30 10.89
C VAL A 446 11.88 0.82 10.86
N ARG A 447 12.85 1.74 10.99
CA ARG A 447 14.28 1.40 11.04
C ARG A 447 14.60 0.40 12.15
N GLU A 448 14.07 0.62 13.36
CA GLU A 448 14.29 -0.28 14.50
C GLU A 448 13.78 -1.70 14.19
N THR A 449 12.61 -1.83 13.55
CA THR A 449 12.06 -3.12 13.13
C THR A 449 12.94 -3.78 12.06
N LEU A 450 13.27 -3.06 10.98
CA LEU A 450 14.11 -3.57 9.90
C LEU A 450 15.50 -4.00 10.40
N SER A 451 16.10 -3.21 11.29
CA SER A 451 17.38 -3.55 11.92
C SER A 451 17.28 -4.81 12.78
N ALA A 452 16.18 -4.99 13.51
CA ALA A 452 15.94 -6.20 14.31
C ALA A 452 15.72 -7.45 13.45
N GLU A 453 15.24 -7.29 12.21
CA GLU A 453 15.09 -8.34 11.20
C GLU A 453 16.39 -8.63 10.42
N GLY A 454 17.44 -7.85 10.69
CA GLY A 454 18.78 -8.03 10.11
C GLY A 454 18.99 -7.33 8.77
N PHE A 455 18.18 -6.31 8.46
CA PHE A 455 18.50 -5.36 7.39
C PHE A 455 19.56 -4.37 7.88
N ASP A 456 20.44 -3.94 6.98
CA ASP A 456 21.39 -2.85 7.24
C ASP A 456 20.74 -1.52 6.86
N ALA A 457 20.15 -0.85 7.85
CA ALA A 457 19.44 0.43 7.72
C ALA A 457 20.19 1.56 8.47
N PRO A 458 21.36 2.00 7.97
CA PRO A 458 22.23 2.89 8.73
C PRO A 458 21.67 4.32 8.83
N THR A 459 22.02 5.04 9.90
CA THR A 459 21.89 6.50 9.88
C THR A 459 23.05 7.15 9.12
N VAL A 460 22.90 8.42 8.73
CA VAL A 460 23.99 9.22 8.15
C VAL A 460 25.21 9.28 9.08
N GLU A 461 25.00 9.37 10.39
CA GLU A 461 26.06 9.38 11.40
C GLU A 461 26.75 8.02 11.49
N GLU A 462 25.99 6.92 11.49
CA GLU A 462 26.55 5.57 11.50
C GLU A 462 27.34 5.28 10.21
N LEU A 463 26.89 5.77 9.06
CA LEU A 463 27.63 5.68 7.79
C LEU A 463 28.93 6.47 7.84
N ALA A 464 28.98 7.60 8.53
CA ALA A 464 30.17 8.45 8.58
C ALA A 464 31.38 7.73 9.17
N ASP A 465 31.17 6.74 10.04
CA ASP A 465 32.24 5.95 10.64
C ASP A 465 32.66 4.73 9.78
N ARG A 466 31.92 4.43 8.70
CA ARG A 466 32.17 3.26 7.84
C ARG A 466 33.24 3.52 6.76
N PRO A 467 33.90 2.45 6.27
CA PRO A 467 34.72 2.50 5.05
C PRO A 467 33.97 3.06 3.83
N LEU A 468 34.69 3.71 2.91
CA LEU A 468 34.10 4.40 1.75
C LEU A 468 33.28 3.47 0.83
N ASP A 469 33.71 2.22 0.65
CA ASP A 469 33.01 1.23 -0.15
C ASP A 469 31.61 0.92 0.41
N GLN A 470 31.49 0.79 1.74
CA GLN A 470 30.19 0.61 2.39
C GLN A 470 29.32 1.87 2.30
N VAL A 471 29.92 3.06 2.40
CA VAL A 471 29.19 4.32 2.21
C VAL A 471 28.66 4.45 0.78
N CYS A 472 29.49 4.20 -0.23
CA CYS A 472 29.06 4.22 -1.62
C CYS A 472 28.00 3.16 -1.92
N GLY A 473 28.10 1.97 -1.31
CA GLY A 473 27.08 0.92 -1.40
C GLY A 473 25.71 1.40 -0.90
N ALA A 474 25.66 1.98 0.30
CA ALA A 474 24.42 2.50 0.89
C ALA A 474 23.84 3.71 0.13
N LEU A 475 24.69 4.52 -0.49
CA LEU A 475 24.29 5.75 -1.20
C LEU A 475 23.86 5.55 -2.65
N ARG A 476 24.09 4.36 -3.25
CA ARG A 476 23.82 4.09 -4.67
C ARG A 476 22.38 4.44 -5.08
N HIS A 477 21.41 4.17 -4.20
CA HIS A 477 19.98 4.40 -4.44
C HIS A 477 19.38 5.47 -3.52
N ALA A 478 20.22 6.26 -2.84
CA ALA A 478 19.75 7.27 -1.90
C ALA A 478 19.34 8.56 -2.63
N ALA A 479 18.40 9.30 -2.04
CA ALA A 479 18.02 10.62 -2.52
C ALA A 479 19.22 11.59 -2.52
N PRO A 480 19.31 12.55 -3.46
CA PRO A 480 20.44 13.47 -3.57
C PRO A 480 20.77 14.20 -2.26
N GLU A 481 19.76 14.62 -1.49
CA GLU A 481 19.94 15.32 -0.22
C GLU A 481 20.61 14.44 0.83
N LEU A 482 20.29 13.14 0.84
CA LEU A 482 20.91 12.15 1.72
C LEU A 482 22.35 11.85 1.30
N VAL A 483 22.61 11.73 -0.01
CA VAL A 483 23.97 11.60 -0.55
C VAL A 483 24.84 12.78 -0.09
N GLU A 484 24.32 13.99 -0.25
CA GLU A 484 25.04 15.21 0.10
C GLU A 484 25.32 15.28 1.61
N SER A 485 24.34 14.93 2.45
CA SER A 485 24.47 14.88 3.91
C SER A 485 25.49 13.82 4.37
N ALA A 486 25.35 12.59 3.86
CA ALA A 486 26.20 11.46 4.20
C ALA A 486 27.67 11.68 3.83
N LEU A 487 27.95 12.16 2.61
CA LEU A 487 29.31 12.45 2.18
C LEU A 487 29.92 13.62 2.97
N THR A 488 29.11 14.63 3.33
CA THR A 488 29.58 15.72 4.20
C THR A 488 29.96 15.21 5.58
N SER A 489 29.12 14.36 6.17
CA SER A 489 29.39 13.73 7.48
C SER A 489 30.64 12.84 7.42
N TRP A 490 30.76 12.00 6.38
CA TRP A 490 31.89 11.08 6.18
C TRP A 490 33.23 11.82 5.97
N VAL A 491 33.23 12.91 5.18
CA VAL A 491 34.44 13.74 5.02
C VAL A 491 34.76 14.48 6.32
N GLY A 492 33.74 15.00 7.02
CA GLY A 492 33.89 15.75 8.27
C GLY A 492 34.42 14.93 9.44
N SER A 493 34.21 13.61 9.45
CA SER A 493 34.73 12.70 10.48
C SER A 493 36.21 12.30 10.28
N ARG A 494 36.85 12.79 9.20
CA ARG A 494 38.23 12.41 8.80
C ARG A 494 39.14 13.62 8.61
N GLU A 495 40.44 13.36 8.54
CA GLU A 495 41.41 14.35 8.05
C GLU A 495 41.20 14.58 6.55
N ALA A 496 41.08 15.84 6.14
CA ALA A 496 40.76 16.22 4.75
C ALA A 496 41.70 15.60 3.70
N ALA A 497 43.02 15.52 3.97
CA ALA A 497 43.99 14.94 3.07
C ALA A 497 43.81 13.42 2.89
N ARG A 498 43.46 12.73 3.98
CA ARG A 498 43.17 11.29 3.97
C ARG A 498 41.86 11.01 3.24
N ALA A 499 40.80 11.76 3.53
CA ALA A 499 39.52 11.64 2.84
C ALA A 499 39.69 11.86 1.32
N ALA A 500 40.43 12.91 0.91
CA ALA A 500 40.71 13.18 -0.49
C ALA A 500 41.48 12.04 -1.19
N ALA A 501 42.43 11.41 -0.49
CA ALA A 501 43.17 10.27 -1.05
C ALA A 501 42.26 9.05 -1.24
N GLU A 502 41.47 8.66 -0.24
CA GLU A 502 40.53 7.53 -0.31
C GLU A 502 39.48 7.76 -1.42
N LEU A 503 38.93 8.97 -1.53
CA LEU A 503 37.99 9.34 -2.58
C LEU A 503 38.63 9.32 -3.96
N ALA A 504 39.86 9.81 -4.12
CA ALA A 504 40.56 9.81 -5.40
C ALA A 504 40.89 8.39 -5.89
N GLU A 505 41.25 7.47 -4.99
CA GLU A 505 41.39 6.05 -5.31
C GLU A 505 40.08 5.46 -5.82
N CYS A 506 38.96 5.79 -5.16
CA CYS A 506 37.63 5.37 -5.59
C CYS A 506 37.21 6.00 -6.93
N CYS A 507 37.51 7.28 -7.19
CA CYS A 507 37.28 7.91 -8.49
C CYS A 507 38.05 7.20 -9.62
N ALA A 508 39.23 6.65 -9.34
CA ALA A 508 40.06 5.97 -10.33
C ALA A 508 39.65 4.52 -10.58
N ALA A 509 39.30 3.79 -9.51
CA ALA A 509 39.16 2.34 -9.53
C ALA A 509 37.81 1.82 -9.02
N GLY A 510 36.83 2.71 -8.81
CA GLY A 510 35.50 2.35 -8.35
C GLY A 510 34.81 1.37 -9.31
N PRO A 511 34.07 0.37 -8.77
CA PRO A 511 33.58 -0.77 -9.53
C PRO A 511 32.49 -0.42 -10.56
N SER A 512 31.83 0.73 -10.43
CA SER A 512 30.78 1.17 -11.35
C SER A 512 30.80 2.69 -11.54
N PRO A 513 30.30 3.21 -12.67
CA PRO A 513 30.07 4.64 -12.88
C PRO A 513 29.43 5.36 -11.69
N SER A 514 28.34 4.83 -11.12
CA SER A 514 27.66 5.48 -9.99
C SER A 514 28.57 5.61 -8.75
N VAL A 515 29.37 4.59 -8.44
CA VAL A 515 30.32 4.65 -7.32
C VAL A 515 31.42 5.69 -7.56
N ARG A 516 31.95 5.76 -8.79
CA ARG A 516 32.97 6.76 -9.14
C ARG A 516 32.42 8.18 -9.06
N LEU A 517 31.19 8.42 -9.51
CA LEU A 517 30.53 9.72 -9.42
C LEU A 517 30.19 10.12 -7.96
N LEU A 518 29.79 9.17 -7.11
CA LEU A 518 29.65 9.41 -5.67
C LEU A 518 30.98 9.84 -5.04
N ALA A 519 32.09 9.19 -5.42
CA ALA A 519 33.41 9.58 -4.95
C ALA A 519 33.81 10.99 -5.42
N TRP A 520 33.46 11.39 -6.66
CA TRP A 520 33.64 12.76 -7.14
C TRP A 520 32.79 13.78 -6.37
N SER A 521 31.55 13.44 -6.01
CA SER A 521 30.73 14.28 -5.13
C SER A 521 31.38 14.44 -3.74
N GLY A 522 31.92 13.36 -3.18
CA GLY A 522 32.66 13.39 -1.92
C GLY A 522 33.91 14.28 -2.02
N LEU A 523 34.67 14.19 -3.12
CA LEU A 523 35.92 14.93 -3.31
C LEU A 523 35.71 16.46 -3.28
N SER A 524 34.56 16.93 -3.77
CA SER A 524 34.10 18.33 -3.72
C SER A 524 34.09 18.92 -2.30
N ARG A 525 34.04 18.08 -1.26
CA ARG A 525 33.97 18.49 0.15
C ARG A 525 35.33 18.55 0.84
N THR A 526 36.40 18.16 0.16
CA THR A 526 37.73 18.02 0.79
C THR A 526 38.62 19.25 0.66
N GLY A 527 38.18 20.29 -0.08
CA GLY A 527 38.92 21.54 -0.28
C GLY A 527 40.17 21.37 -1.14
N GLU A 528 41.27 22.05 -0.77
CA GLU A 528 42.53 22.06 -1.54
C GLU A 528 43.13 20.65 -1.78
N PRO A 529 43.15 19.72 -0.80
CA PRO A 529 43.54 18.33 -1.07
C PRO A 529 42.78 17.66 -2.21
N GLY A 530 41.47 17.93 -2.34
CA GLY A 530 40.64 17.40 -3.42
C GLY A 530 41.04 17.93 -4.79
N VAL A 531 41.30 19.25 -4.86
CA VAL A 531 41.79 19.90 -6.10
C VAL A 531 43.13 19.30 -6.53
N GLU A 532 44.05 19.04 -5.59
CA GLU A 532 45.33 18.40 -5.90
C GLU A 532 45.14 17.00 -6.48
N GLN A 533 44.28 16.18 -5.87
CA GLN A 533 43.98 14.84 -6.37
C GLN A 533 43.29 14.86 -7.74
N ALA A 534 42.34 15.77 -7.95
CA ALA A 534 41.68 15.94 -9.25
C ALA A 534 42.68 16.30 -10.35
N ARG A 535 43.67 17.17 -10.08
CA ARG A 535 44.75 17.48 -11.04
C ARG A 535 45.61 16.26 -11.36
N ARG A 536 45.88 15.39 -10.38
CA ARG A 536 46.62 14.13 -10.58
C ARG A 536 45.81 13.14 -11.42
N LEU A 537 44.52 12.96 -11.13
CA LEU A 537 43.62 12.09 -11.92
C LEU A 537 43.45 12.58 -13.35
N ARG A 538 43.37 13.90 -13.57
CA ARG A 538 43.36 14.45 -14.92
C ARG A 538 44.61 14.06 -15.72
N ALA A 539 45.78 14.04 -15.08
CA ALA A 539 47.03 13.68 -15.74
C ALA A 539 47.12 12.20 -16.13
N THR A 540 46.35 11.31 -15.50
CA THR A 540 46.32 9.88 -15.86
C THR A 540 45.49 9.60 -17.12
N GLY A 541 44.56 10.50 -17.49
CA GLY A 541 43.67 10.33 -18.64
C GLY A 541 42.57 9.27 -18.42
N GLY A 542 41.97 8.80 -19.51
CA GLY A 542 40.84 7.87 -19.47
C GLY A 542 39.57 8.49 -18.88
N VAL A 543 38.63 7.65 -18.47
CA VAL A 543 37.37 8.09 -17.83
C VAL A 543 37.61 8.90 -16.55
N PRO A 544 38.46 8.47 -15.58
CA PRO A 544 38.71 9.27 -14.38
C PRO A 544 39.30 10.65 -14.71
N GLY A 545 40.22 10.72 -15.69
CA GLY A 545 40.80 11.99 -16.10
C GLY A 545 39.83 12.92 -16.82
N ALA A 546 38.90 12.36 -17.60
CA ALA A 546 37.83 13.09 -18.25
C ALA A 546 36.85 13.72 -17.24
N VAL A 547 36.40 12.93 -16.26
CA VAL A 547 35.54 13.41 -15.17
C VAL A 547 36.29 14.41 -14.29
N ALA A 548 37.59 14.21 -14.05
CA ALA A 548 38.44 15.18 -13.35
C ALA A 548 38.50 16.53 -14.09
N THR A 549 38.63 16.51 -15.42
CA THR A 549 38.58 17.72 -16.26
C THR A 549 37.26 18.45 -16.09
N GLU A 550 36.14 17.74 -16.17
CA GLU A 550 34.80 18.32 -15.96
C GLU A 550 34.67 18.92 -14.54
N TRP A 551 35.05 18.15 -13.53
CA TRP A 551 35.00 18.56 -12.13
C TRP A 551 35.84 19.81 -11.87
N LEU A 552 37.08 19.88 -12.39
CA LEU A 552 37.96 21.04 -12.23
C LEU A 552 37.39 22.28 -12.93
N VAL A 553 36.76 22.13 -14.10
CA VAL A 553 36.08 23.24 -14.78
C VAL A 553 34.91 23.75 -13.93
N ARG A 554 34.06 22.85 -13.42
CA ARG A 554 32.90 23.18 -12.59
C ARG A 554 33.29 23.93 -11.32
N HIS A 555 34.45 23.62 -10.74
CA HIS A 555 34.98 24.27 -9.54
C HIS A 555 35.86 25.50 -9.82
N GLY A 556 36.01 25.93 -11.09
CA GLY A 556 36.80 27.10 -11.46
C GLY A 556 38.32 26.91 -11.40
N GLU A 557 38.78 25.67 -11.23
CA GLU A 557 40.20 25.28 -11.15
C GLU A 557 40.82 25.02 -12.53
N LEU A 558 40.00 24.99 -13.58
CA LEU A 558 40.41 24.83 -14.97
C LEU A 558 39.52 25.68 -15.90
N ALA A 559 40.13 26.36 -16.88
CA ALA A 559 39.37 27.09 -17.89
C ALA A 559 38.58 26.11 -18.80
N PRO A 560 37.30 26.37 -19.15
CA PRO A 560 36.53 25.51 -20.04
C PRO A 560 37.22 25.23 -21.39
N SER A 561 37.97 26.20 -21.92
CA SER A 561 38.73 26.07 -23.17
C SER A 561 39.91 25.07 -23.09
N ALA A 562 40.31 24.68 -21.89
CA ALA A 562 41.35 23.69 -21.66
C ALA A 562 40.82 22.25 -21.64
N ALA A 563 39.50 22.05 -21.64
CA ALA A 563 38.88 20.73 -21.77
C ALA A 563 38.88 20.28 -23.23
N ARG A 564 39.44 19.10 -23.51
CA ARG A 564 39.47 18.54 -24.86
C ARG A 564 38.15 17.86 -25.18
N LYS A 565 37.77 17.86 -26.46
CA LYS A 565 36.49 17.26 -26.91
C LYS A 565 36.30 15.80 -26.45
N HIS A 566 37.36 14.98 -26.49
CA HIS A 566 37.26 13.59 -26.04
C HIS A 566 37.06 13.46 -24.52
N GLU A 567 37.60 14.38 -23.73
CA GLU A 567 37.38 14.41 -22.27
C GLU A 567 35.92 14.77 -21.97
N VAL A 568 35.35 15.74 -22.69
CA VAL A 568 33.93 16.11 -22.54
C VAL A 568 33.01 14.93 -22.88
N VAL A 569 33.28 14.23 -23.98
CA VAL A 569 32.48 13.05 -24.39
C VAL A 569 32.59 11.92 -23.37
N LEU A 570 33.79 11.62 -22.86
CA LEU A 570 33.98 10.56 -21.87
C LEU A 570 33.33 10.88 -20.52
N ALA A 571 33.40 12.14 -20.07
CA ALA A 571 32.73 12.56 -18.84
C ALA A 571 31.20 12.48 -18.97
N LEU A 572 30.65 12.92 -20.11
CA LEU A 572 29.24 12.76 -20.41
C LEU A 572 28.83 11.28 -20.47
N ALA A 573 29.64 10.44 -21.12
CA ALA A 573 29.41 9.00 -21.19
C ALA A 573 29.39 8.35 -19.79
N GLU A 574 30.26 8.77 -18.88
CA GLU A 574 30.26 8.28 -17.49
C GLU A 574 28.98 8.67 -16.74
N ASN A 575 28.53 9.92 -16.86
CA ASN A 575 27.28 10.37 -16.25
C ASN A 575 26.09 9.57 -16.79
N LEU A 576 26.02 9.35 -18.10
CA LEU A 576 24.95 8.57 -18.71
C LEU A 576 25.06 7.07 -18.39
N ALA A 577 26.26 6.54 -18.21
CA ALA A 577 26.45 5.16 -17.74
C ALA A 577 25.94 4.99 -16.30
N ALA A 578 26.15 5.98 -15.43
CA ALA A 578 25.54 5.97 -14.09
C ALA A 578 23.99 6.04 -14.16
N ARG A 579 23.42 6.85 -15.06
CA ARG A 579 21.96 6.83 -15.30
C ARG A 579 21.46 5.48 -15.80
N HIS A 580 22.25 4.80 -16.62
CA HIS A 580 21.93 3.48 -17.13
C HIS A 580 21.83 2.43 -16.02
N GLU A 581 22.70 2.49 -14.99
CA GLU A 581 22.61 1.61 -13.81
C GLU A 581 21.26 1.73 -13.07
N HIS A 582 20.56 2.86 -13.23
CA HIS A 582 19.24 3.13 -12.65
C HIS A 582 18.08 2.99 -13.64
N GLY A 583 18.34 2.52 -14.87
CA GLY A 583 17.32 2.41 -15.92
C GLY A 583 16.90 3.74 -16.57
N LEU A 584 17.54 4.86 -16.21
CA LEU A 584 17.15 6.23 -16.60
C LEU A 584 17.90 6.76 -17.83
N LEU A 585 18.72 5.93 -18.50
CA LEU A 585 19.53 6.36 -19.64
C LEU A 585 18.69 6.96 -20.78
N VAL A 586 17.63 6.27 -21.19
CA VAL A 586 16.79 6.69 -22.31
C VAL A 586 16.01 7.95 -21.94
N GLU A 587 15.44 8.00 -20.74
CA GLU A 587 14.72 9.17 -20.24
C GLU A 587 15.61 10.41 -20.26
N GLU A 588 16.80 10.34 -19.64
CA GLU A 588 17.76 11.44 -19.63
C GLU A 588 18.15 11.86 -21.07
N LEU A 589 18.42 10.91 -21.96
CA LEU A 589 18.80 11.20 -23.34
C LEU A 589 17.68 11.90 -24.11
N THR A 590 16.41 11.49 -23.90
CA THR A 590 15.25 12.09 -24.57
C THR A 590 14.99 13.54 -24.18
N GLY A 591 15.50 13.99 -23.02
CA GLY A 591 15.45 15.39 -22.59
C GLY A 591 16.28 16.35 -23.46
N HIS A 592 17.14 15.83 -24.34
CA HIS A 592 18.01 16.63 -25.21
C HIS A 592 17.48 16.75 -26.65
N PRO A 593 17.89 17.78 -27.42
CA PRO A 593 17.56 17.88 -28.85
C PRO A 593 17.99 16.64 -29.65
N LEU A 594 17.18 16.23 -30.63
CA LEU A 594 17.41 15.00 -31.42
C LEU A 594 18.80 14.94 -32.08
N ASP A 595 19.29 16.07 -32.60
CA ASP A 595 20.63 16.15 -33.20
C ASP A 595 21.75 15.89 -32.19
N ASP A 596 21.57 16.33 -30.93
CA ASP A 596 22.51 16.09 -29.85
C ASP A 596 22.48 14.61 -29.41
N GLN A 597 21.30 13.99 -29.39
CA GLN A 597 21.15 12.56 -29.09
C GLN A 597 21.89 11.70 -30.13
N ILE A 598 21.64 11.94 -31.43
CA ILE A 598 22.32 11.22 -32.52
C ILE A 598 23.82 11.53 -32.51
N GLY A 599 24.19 12.79 -32.23
CA GLY A 599 25.57 13.22 -32.06
C GLY A 599 26.29 12.46 -30.96
N PHE A 600 25.65 12.28 -29.80
CA PHE A 600 26.17 11.51 -28.68
C PHE A 600 26.34 10.04 -29.03
N VAL A 601 25.33 9.38 -29.61
CA VAL A 601 25.41 7.96 -30.03
C VAL A 601 26.62 7.73 -30.95
N ARG A 602 26.87 8.63 -31.90
CA ARG A 602 28.05 8.57 -32.77
C ARG A 602 29.35 8.82 -32.01
N ALA A 603 29.39 9.80 -31.13
CA ALA A 603 30.58 10.11 -30.32
C ALA A 603 30.94 8.96 -29.36
N LEU A 604 29.94 8.24 -28.84
CA LEU A 604 30.09 7.10 -27.96
C LEU A 604 30.75 5.90 -28.66
N ALA A 605 30.53 5.74 -29.97
CA ALA A 605 31.16 4.68 -30.77
C ALA A 605 32.70 4.77 -30.73
N ASP A 606 33.23 6.00 -30.76
CA ASP A 606 34.66 6.29 -30.77
C ASP A 606 35.24 6.48 -29.35
N ALA A 607 34.39 6.50 -28.33
CA ALA A 607 34.79 6.76 -26.95
C ALA A 607 35.41 5.52 -26.30
N ASP A 608 36.54 5.68 -25.61
CA ASP A 608 37.16 4.62 -24.82
C ASP A 608 36.51 4.47 -23.43
N HIS A 609 35.20 4.18 -23.42
CA HIS A 609 34.40 3.98 -22.22
C HIS A 609 34.05 2.49 -22.04
N PRO A 610 34.21 1.92 -20.83
CA PRO A 610 33.93 0.50 -20.58
C PRO A 610 32.48 0.11 -20.90
N ASP A 611 31.51 0.91 -20.44
CA ASP A 611 30.07 0.62 -20.60
C ASP A 611 29.48 1.07 -21.94
N ARG A 612 30.31 1.44 -22.94
CA ARG A 612 29.80 2.04 -24.20
C ARG A 612 28.85 1.11 -24.95
N TYR A 613 29.11 -0.19 -24.94
CA TYR A 613 28.29 -1.15 -25.68
C TYR A 613 27.00 -1.47 -24.96
N ASP A 614 27.02 -1.54 -23.63
CA ASP A 614 25.81 -1.79 -22.84
C ASP A 614 24.85 -0.62 -22.99
N MET A 615 25.36 0.61 -22.93
CA MET A 615 24.57 1.80 -23.25
C MET A 615 24.01 1.80 -24.68
N LEU A 616 24.84 1.47 -25.69
CA LEU A 616 24.38 1.40 -27.09
C LEU A 616 23.29 0.34 -27.29
N SER A 617 23.41 -0.82 -26.62
CA SER A 617 22.39 -1.88 -26.65
C SER A 617 21.08 -1.38 -26.05
N ALA A 618 21.12 -0.81 -24.85
CA ALA A 618 19.94 -0.26 -24.18
C ALA A 618 19.25 0.82 -25.01
N ILE A 619 20.00 1.75 -25.60
CA ILE A 619 19.47 2.77 -26.53
C ILE A 619 18.84 2.11 -27.75
N SER A 620 19.45 1.07 -28.31
CA SER A 620 18.95 0.41 -29.52
C SER A 620 17.64 -0.36 -29.33
N GLU A 621 17.37 -0.77 -28.10
CA GLU A 621 16.21 -1.57 -27.70
C GLU A 621 15.04 -0.71 -27.20
N HIS A 622 15.32 0.29 -26.38
CA HIS A 622 14.30 0.99 -25.60
C HIS A 622 14.03 2.44 -26.03
N HIS A 623 14.88 3.05 -26.88
CA HIS A 623 14.70 4.46 -27.24
C HIS A 623 13.48 4.68 -28.17
N PRO A 624 12.59 5.66 -27.89
CA PRO A 624 11.34 5.84 -28.63
C PRO A 624 11.55 6.35 -30.07
N ASN A 625 12.64 7.08 -30.33
CA ASN A 625 12.97 7.60 -31.66
C ASN A 625 13.70 6.54 -32.53
N ARG A 626 13.14 6.27 -33.72
CA ARG A 626 13.65 5.26 -34.67
C ARG A 626 15.01 5.61 -35.30
N ASP A 627 15.33 6.89 -35.44
CA ASP A 627 16.61 7.32 -36.03
C ASP A 627 17.77 7.12 -35.04
N VAL A 628 17.51 7.38 -33.75
CA VAL A 628 18.47 7.14 -32.67
C VAL A 628 18.73 5.63 -32.50
N THR A 629 17.66 4.81 -32.46
CA THR A 629 17.83 3.35 -32.41
C THR A 629 18.56 2.81 -33.63
N ALA A 630 18.27 3.31 -34.83
CA ALA A 630 18.97 2.90 -36.05
C ALA A 630 20.46 3.26 -36.02
N ALA A 631 20.81 4.44 -35.51
CA ALA A 631 22.21 4.85 -35.34
C ALA A 631 22.96 3.91 -34.38
N ALA A 632 22.37 3.57 -33.23
CA ALA A 632 22.97 2.64 -32.27
C ALA A 632 23.14 1.22 -32.87
N ARG A 633 22.11 0.69 -33.55
CA ARG A 633 22.17 -0.63 -34.21
C ARG A 633 23.25 -0.71 -35.28
N ALA A 634 23.45 0.35 -36.05
CA ALA A 634 24.49 0.39 -37.08
C ALA A 634 25.89 0.22 -36.48
N ILE A 635 26.16 0.89 -35.36
CA ILE A 635 27.44 0.80 -34.64
C ILE A 635 27.65 -0.61 -34.06
N LEU A 636 26.61 -1.19 -33.44
CA LEU A 636 26.66 -2.54 -32.89
C LEU A 636 26.91 -3.61 -33.98
N ALA A 637 26.28 -3.45 -35.14
CA ALA A 637 26.43 -4.37 -36.28
C ALA A 637 27.83 -4.32 -36.91
N ASP A 638 28.42 -3.13 -37.05
CA ASP A 638 29.79 -2.95 -37.59
C ASP A 638 30.84 -3.69 -36.75
N ARG A 639 30.69 -3.67 -35.41
CA ARG A 639 31.52 -4.44 -34.48
C ARG A 639 31.33 -5.96 -34.65
N ALA A 640 30.10 -6.44 -34.76
CA ALA A 640 29.82 -7.87 -34.94
C ALA A 640 30.44 -8.40 -36.26
N GLY A 641 30.39 -7.59 -37.32
CA GLY A 641 31.06 -7.88 -38.60
C GLY A 641 32.59 -7.84 -38.52
N GLY A 642 33.16 -6.89 -37.78
CA GLY A 642 34.60 -6.77 -37.55
C GLY A 642 35.19 -7.91 -36.71
N ALA A 643 34.46 -8.39 -35.69
CA ALA A 643 34.86 -9.51 -34.85
C ALA A 643 34.84 -10.86 -35.60
N ALA A 644 33.87 -11.06 -36.51
CA ALA A 644 33.81 -12.24 -37.37
C ALA A 644 34.89 -12.26 -38.48
N GLY A 645 35.45 -11.11 -38.83
CA GLY A 645 36.55 -10.98 -39.79
C GLY A 645 37.95 -11.24 -39.23
N ALA A 646 38.11 -11.32 -37.90
CA ALA A 646 39.37 -11.56 -37.21
C ALA A 646 39.54 -13.04 -36.80
N HIS A 647 39.59 -13.95 -37.77
CA HIS A 647 40.19 -15.27 -37.58
C HIS A 647 41.63 -15.26 -38.13
N PRO A 648 42.64 -15.70 -37.35
CA PRO A 648 44.02 -15.66 -37.80
C PRO A 648 44.21 -16.64 -38.96
N ARG A 649 44.84 -16.17 -40.04
CA ARG A 649 45.49 -17.03 -41.02
C ARG A 649 46.90 -17.37 -40.58
#